data_AF-A0A0E9NGA8-F1
#
_entry.id   AF-A0A0E9NGA8-F1
#
_cell.length_a   1.000
_cell.length_b   1.000
_cell.length_c   1.000
_cell.angle_alpha   90.00
_cell.angle_beta   90.00
_cell.angle_gamma   90.00
#
_symmetry.space_group_name_H-M   'P 1'
#
loop_
_entity.id
_entity.type
_entity.pdbx_description
1 polymer ?
#
loop_
_entity_poly.entity_id
_entity_poly.type
_entity_poly.pdbx_seq_one_letter_code
_entity_poly.pdbx_strand_id
1 'polypeptide(L)'
;MYQAKWPSGLRRRVKVTISNPAVRKGASSNLVFVTILFRVFTFWSSIFVWCTFEIVRDRQLATFASSSTVSGLYMYTRTGTSTSSSFLKDGYLKPGFAPSRLSIDPHYLQPSHPRPRATTDATHELEDLPPLPHLTSIYPGLPPKGHLGPFELIRGRYVAYLLSDRLSLYAIRLRSPFPLAGSEGSGLSREEGYLIGTGVGTRTWKIAAPGRLYNAPDHPLDALLISTKKSYSTHTINMAIEAPLSQGVGYGVTLGLGGLFALGMTGLTAALRRYQGDAQTSEEFSTASHSVKTGLVAAAVVSSWTWAATLLQSSSQAYNNGVSGPFWYASGATVQILLFAVIAIELKRKAPAAHTFLEVVRARYGTAGHIVYAIFGLFTNILVTAMLLTGGSAVMSSLTGMHTVAACWLLPVGVIIYTVFGGIKATFLTDYAHTLVILIIIIIFTLTTYVTSDLIGSPEKMYELLVEAAERHPVAGNAEGSYLTMRSSAGIIFFVINLVGNFGTVFLDNGYFQKAISANPAHALSGYILGGLTWFSIPWVCATTMGLAAIALENNPAFPTYPNRMDAADVSAGLTLPYAAVALLGKGGAVATVLLIFMAVTSAMSAELIAVSSIFTYDIYRTYINPKASGKRLIAASHAGVAAWGVVMAAFSTMLYYVGVSMGFLYLFMGVIISSAVIPSVLTLLWKGQNKQAAVMTPILGIATSISVWLGTTQHYFGEINVVTAGSDMPMLWGNVASLLSPLIFIPIMTLIFKPDNYDWEGMKNIQAVIEDPDAMDDIPEGERANELRREISRHTMTDTAALDRASKIAKSVALFLTISMLILWPLPMFGSSYVFSKSFFKGWVVVGCLWIFFALFSVGLFPLWEGRQGIATVVMGMWGDMCGRRPKRPMPDVYMGEVVEAPVDEEAEKMAYKMQTEQMRTSL
;
A
#
# COMPACT_ATOMS: atom_id res chain seq x y z
N MET A 1 0.96 22.85 45.11
CA MET A 1 2.09 23.81 45.22
C MET A 1 3.08 23.54 44.08
N TYR A 2 3.83 24.58 43.69
CA TYR A 2 4.85 24.68 42.61
C TYR A 2 4.45 25.55 41.41
N GLN A 3 4.35 26.86 41.66
CA GLN A 3 4.60 27.87 40.64
C GLN A 3 6.13 28.08 40.53
N ALA A 4 6.71 27.86 39.36
CA ALA A 4 8.07 28.31 39.05
C ALA A 4 8.01 29.69 38.37
N LYS A 5 8.56 30.71 39.04
CA LYS A 5 8.68 32.07 38.48
C LYS A 5 9.67 32.08 37.30
N TRP A 6 9.32 32.75 36.22
CA TRP A 6 10.28 33.15 35.19
C TRP A 6 11.08 34.39 35.65
N PRO A 7 12.42 34.40 35.55
CA PRO A 7 13.21 35.60 35.77
C PRO A 7 13.05 36.59 34.61
N SER A 8 12.56 37.79 34.90
CA SER A 8 12.50 38.90 33.96
C SER A 8 13.86 39.56 33.80
N GLY A 9 14.66 39.16 32.79
CA GLY A 9 15.88 39.91 32.47
C GLY A 9 16.95 39.22 31.63
N LEU A 10 16.71 38.99 30.32
CA LEU A 10 17.80 39.01 29.31
C LEU A 10 17.28 39.19 27.86
N ARG A 11 16.73 40.37 27.52
CA ARG A 11 16.42 40.72 26.12
C ARG A 11 17.69 41.13 25.34
N ARG A 12 18.60 40.20 25.05
CA ARG A 12 19.56 40.38 23.94
C ARG A 12 18.89 39.95 22.64
N ARG A 13 18.48 40.93 21.81
CA ARG A 13 18.06 40.69 20.42
C ARG A 13 19.27 40.24 19.60
N VAL A 14 19.49 38.94 19.48
CA VAL A 14 20.34 38.39 18.41
C VAL A 14 19.56 38.53 17.10
N LYS A 15 19.76 39.66 16.42
CA LYS A 15 19.17 39.92 15.12
C LYS A 15 20.01 39.18 14.07
N VAL A 16 19.74 37.88 13.88
CA VAL A 16 20.36 37.09 12.80
C VAL A 16 19.83 37.62 11.46
N THR A 17 20.57 38.54 10.85
CA THR A 17 20.28 39.05 9.52
C THR A 17 20.72 38.00 8.50
N ILE A 18 19.84 37.02 8.22
CA ILE A 18 20.03 36.10 7.09
C ILE A 18 19.87 36.93 5.81
N SER A 19 21.00 37.24 5.17
CA SER A 19 21.09 38.10 3.98
C SER A 19 20.52 37.47 2.71
N ASN A 20 20.34 36.14 2.68
CA ASN A 20 19.86 35.43 1.49
C ASN A 20 18.31 35.23 1.52
N PRO A 21 17.55 35.84 0.59
CA PRO A 21 16.08 35.70 0.55
C PRO A 21 15.58 34.31 0.14
N ALA A 22 16.40 33.47 -0.52
CA ALA A 22 16.03 32.09 -0.85
C ALA A 22 15.99 31.20 0.41
N VAL A 23 17.02 31.33 1.27
CA VAL A 23 17.08 30.63 2.58
C VAL A 23 15.89 31.01 3.45
N ARG A 24 15.47 32.28 3.40
CA ARG A 24 14.31 32.78 4.17
C ARG A 24 12.97 32.15 3.73
N LYS A 25 12.80 31.85 2.43
CA LYS A 25 11.63 31.12 1.92
C LYS A 25 11.65 29.65 2.36
N GLY A 26 12.77 28.94 2.18
CA GLY A 26 12.90 27.54 2.61
C GLY A 26 12.72 27.33 4.12
N ALA A 27 13.23 28.24 4.94
CA ALA A 27 13.04 28.21 6.39
C ALA A 27 11.56 28.37 6.81
N SER A 28 10.77 29.15 6.06
CA SER A 28 9.35 29.37 6.37
C SER A 28 8.49 28.12 6.14
N SER A 29 8.72 27.38 5.04
CA SER A 29 8.05 26.12 4.75
C SER A 29 8.38 25.05 5.81
N ASN A 30 9.65 24.98 6.23
CA ASN A 30 10.08 24.05 7.28
C ASN A 30 9.46 24.38 8.65
N LEU A 31 9.26 25.66 8.99
CA LEU A 31 8.62 26.05 10.26
C LEU A 31 7.12 25.71 10.27
N VAL A 32 6.42 25.94 9.15
CA VAL A 32 5.02 25.51 8.97
C VAL A 32 4.92 23.98 9.04
N PHE A 33 5.81 23.26 8.37
CA PHE A 33 5.86 21.79 8.39
C PHE A 33 6.12 21.23 9.80
N VAL A 34 7.08 21.78 10.55
CA VAL A 34 7.33 21.40 11.96
C VAL A 34 6.11 21.71 12.83
N THR A 35 5.39 22.81 12.57
CA THR A 35 4.16 23.14 13.29
C THR A 35 3.02 22.16 12.97
N ILE A 36 2.89 21.73 11.70
CA ILE A 36 1.93 20.69 11.29
C ILE A 36 2.28 19.36 11.95
N LEU A 37 3.54 18.93 11.88
CA LEU A 37 4.02 17.72 12.56
C LEU A 37 3.77 17.77 14.06
N PHE A 38 4.04 18.88 14.74
CA PHE A 38 3.80 19.04 16.16
C PHE A 38 2.30 19.02 16.50
N ARG A 39 1.44 19.56 15.63
CA ARG A 39 -0.04 19.50 15.76
C ARG A 39 -0.60 18.11 15.49
N VAL A 40 -0.07 17.38 14.52
CA VAL A 40 -0.42 15.97 14.27
C VAL A 40 0.08 15.09 15.44
N PHE A 41 1.26 15.38 15.97
CA PHE A 41 1.81 14.70 17.15
C PHE A 41 0.94 14.95 18.39
N THR A 42 0.55 16.20 18.67
CA THR A 42 -0.39 16.48 19.76
C THR A 42 -1.77 15.91 19.48
N PHE A 43 -2.25 15.86 18.24
CA PHE A 43 -3.52 15.21 17.88
C PHE A 43 -3.49 13.70 18.15
N TRP A 44 -2.47 12.96 17.70
CA TRP A 44 -2.28 11.55 18.05
C TRP A 44 -2.11 11.33 19.54
N SER A 45 -1.37 12.20 20.22
CA SER A 45 -1.20 12.15 21.68
C SER A 45 -2.53 12.41 22.41
N SER A 46 -3.35 13.33 21.91
CA SER A 46 -4.67 13.64 22.44
C SER A 46 -5.68 12.52 22.17
N ILE A 47 -5.65 11.89 20.98
CA ILE A 47 -6.42 10.67 20.69
C ILE A 47 -5.98 9.55 21.64
N PHE A 48 -4.69 9.34 21.83
CA PHE A 48 -4.18 8.32 22.73
C PHE A 48 -4.61 8.55 24.18
N VAL A 49 -4.44 9.77 24.69
CA VAL A 49 -4.87 10.16 26.04
C VAL A 49 -6.38 10.08 26.18
N TRP A 50 -7.14 10.51 25.17
CA TRP A 50 -8.61 10.40 25.15
C TRP A 50 -9.06 8.94 25.15
N CYS A 51 -8.58 8.10 24.22
CA CYS A 51 -8.89 6.67 24.21
C CYS A 51 -8.53 5.99 25.53
N THR A 52 -7.36 6.28 26.10
CA THR A 52 -6.93 5.71 27.39
C THR A 52 -7.84 6.18 28.53
N PHE A 53 -8.20 7.46 28.55
CA PHE A 53 -9.10 8.03 29.57
C PHE A 53 -10.52 7.49 29.44
N GLU A 54 -11.05 7.35 28.23
CA GLU A 54 -12.37 6.76 27.94
C GLU A 54 -12.41 5.27 28.31
N ILE A 55 -11.40 4.48 27.95
CA ILE A 55 -11.29 3.06 28.35
C ILE A 55 -11.27 2.92 29.87
N VAL A 56 -10.54 3.79 30.57
CA VAL A 56 -10.51 3.80 32.05
C VAL A 56 -11.85 4.26 32.63
N ARG A 57 -12.48 5.31 32.07
CA ARG A 57 -13.78 5.83 32.52
C ARG A 57 -14.87 4.79 32.33
N ASP A 58 -14.97 4.20 31.14
CA ASP A 58 -15.99 3.21 30.82
C ASP A 58 -15.79 1.92 31.64
N ARG A 59 -14.54 1.49 31.90
CA ARG A 59 -14.27 0.40 32.85
C ARG A 59 -14.66 0.75 34.28
N GLN A 60 -14.39 1.97 34.75
CA GLN A 60 -14.85 2.40 36.08
C GLN A 60 -16.38 2.44 36.16
N LEU A 61 -17.05 3.00 35.16
CA LEU A 61 -18.52 3.01 35.07
C LEU A 61 -19.11 1.59 35.02
N ALA A 62 -18.50 0.67 34.28
CA ALA A 62 -18.90 -0.75 34.27
C ALA A 62 -18.70 -1.43 35.64
N THR A 63 -17.62 -1.08 36.36
CA THR A 63 -17.34 -1.59 37.72
C THR A 63 -18.30 -1.00 38.77
N PHE A 64 -18.70 0.26 38.60
CA PHE A 64 -19.73 0.89 39.42
C PHE A 64 -21.13 0.32 39.11
N ALA A 65 -21.43 0.05 37.85
CA ALA A 65 -22.68 -0.61 37.46
C ALA A 65 -22.76 -2.02 38.04
N SER A 66 -21.72 -2.85 37.88
CA SER A 66 -21.71 -4.21 38.42
C SER A 66 -21.75 -4.25 39.96
N SER A 67 -21.13 -3.30 40.66
CA SER A 67 -21.24 -3.21 42.12
C SER A 67 -22.63 -2.72 42.58
N SER A 68 -23.28 -1.82 41.82
CA SER A 68 -24.67 -1.40 42.11
C SER A 68 -25.69 -2.54 41.96
N THR A 69 -25.47 -3.49 41.05
CA THR A 69 -26.34 -4.67 40.87
C THR A 69 -26.24 -5.65 42.04
N VAL A 70 -25.14 -5.68 42.78
CA VAL A 70 -24.93 -6.57 43.96
C VAL A 70 -25.58 -6.01 45.23
N SER A 71 -25.98 -4.74 45.25
CA SER A 71 -26.69 -4.10 46.38
C SER A 71 -28.21 -4.08 46.22
N GLY A 72 -28.77 -4.78 45.22
CA GLY A 72 -30.20 -4.80 44.89
C GLY A 72 -31.08 -5.73 45.75
N LEU A 73 -30.60 -6.23 46.89
CA LEU A 73 -31.36 -7.05 47.82
C LEU A 73 -31.30 -6.42 49.22
N TYR A 74 -32.46 -6.33 49.90
CA TYR A 74 -32.72 -5.58 51.14
C TYR A 74 -32.78 -4.04 51.00
N MET A 75 -33.98 -3.52 50.70
CA MET A 75 -34.80 -2.84 51.71
C MET A 75 -36.25 -2.62 51.21
N TYR A 76 -37.21 -2.92 52.09
CA TYR A 76 -38.64 -2.66 51.88
C TYR A 76 -39.14 -1.74 52.99
N THR A 77 -40.11 -0.87 52.69
CA THR A 77 -40.63 0.22 53.56
C THR A 77 -39.62 1.37 53.81
N ARG A 78 -40.02 2.65 53.92
CA ARG A 78 -41.27 3.22 54.44
C ARG A 78 -41.61 4.56 53.76
N THR A 79 -42.89 4.91 53.72
CA THR A 79 -43.48 6.13 53.12
C THR A 79 -43.14 7.44 53.85
N GLY A 80 -43.03 8.58 53.14
CA GLY A 80 -43.04 9.92 53.80
C GLY A 80 -42.65 11.16 52.98
N THR A 81 -43.61 11.74 52.25
CA THR A 81 -43.89 13.20 52.06
C THR A 81 -42.79 14.29 52.09
N SER A 82 -42.77 15.14 51.03
CA SER A 82 -42.55 16.63 51.04
C SER A 82 -41.17 17.19 51.51
N THR A 83 -40.64 18.36 51.07
CA THR A 83 -41.15 19.48 50.26
C THR A 83 -40.01 20.29 49.60
N SER A 84 -40.36 21.01 48.53
CA SER A 84 -39.78 22.23 47.92
C SER A 84 -38.53 22.97 48.48
N SER A 85 -37.66 23.32 47.52
CA SER A 85 -37.11 24.68 47.21
C SER A 85 -36.02 25.39 48.05
N SER A 86 -34.91 25.67 47.35
CA SER A 86 -34.12 26.93 47.32
C SER A 86 -33.56 27.58 48.61
N PHE A 87 -32.26 27.91 48.62
CA PHE A 87 -31.78 29.29 48.39
C PHE A 87 -30.26 29.37 48.14
N LEU A 88 -29.76 30.58 47.87
CA LEU A 88 -28.44 30.91 47.29
C LEU A 88 -27.40 31.44 48.32
N LYS A 89 -26.12 31.24 47.97
CA LYS A 89 -24.98 32.19 48.04
C LYS A 89 -24.18 32.47 49.34
N ASP A 90 -22.87 32.50 49.10
CA ASP A 90 -21.80 33.42 49.57
C ASP A 90 -21.39 33.52 51.06
N GLY A 91 -20.06 33.49 51.29
CA GLY A 91 -19.44 34.43 52.24
C GLY A 91 -18.56 33.89 53.39
N TYR A 92 -17.28 33.63 53.10
CA TYR A 92 -16.10 33.64 54.00
C TYR A 92 -16.24 34.08 55.49
N LEU A 93 -15.60 33.33 56.42
CA LEU A 93 -14.37 33.78 57.14
C LEU A 93 -13.68 32.68 58.01
N LYS A 94 -12.41 32.95 58.32
CA LYS A 94 -11.31 32.16 58.96
C LYS A 94 -11.28 32.30 60.51
N PRO A 95 -10.25 31.83 61.28
CA PRO A 95 -9.31 30.67 61.18
C PRO A 95 -9.06 29.93 62.54
N GLY A 96 -8.20 28.88 62.59
CA GLY A 96 -7.54 28.49 63.86
C GLY A 96 -6.70 27.20 63.89
N PHE A 97 -5.45 27.31 64.35
CA PHE A 97 -4.56 26.29 64.94
C PHE A 97 -4.01 25.06 64.16
N ALA A 98 -2.67 25.05 64.10
CA ALA A 98 -1.75 23.91 64.22
C ALA A 98 -0.77 24.26 65.39
N PRO A 99 0.30 23.51 65.77
CA PRO A 99 0.82 22.21 65.26
C PRO A 99 1.26 21.20 66.36
N SER A 100 1.77 20.01 65.99
CA SER A 100 2.98 19.36 66.60
C SER A 100 3.34 18.02 65.92
N ARG A 101 4.46 17.38 66.34
CA ARG A 101 5.20 16.27 65.68
C ARG A 101 5.37 15.05 66.63
N LEU A 102 6.07 14.00 66.14
CA LEU A 102 6.62 12.80 66.81
C LEU A 102 5.62 11.62 67.00
N SER A 103 6.01 10.33 67.04
CA SER A 103 7.34 9.64 67.07
C SER A 103 7.31 8.23 66.45
N ILE A 104 8.50 7.63 66.27
CA ILE A 104 8.80 6.18 66.09
C ILE A 104 9.07 5.62 67.53
N ASP A 105 8.79 4.39 67.99
CA ASP A 105 9.30 3.04 67.63
C ASP A 105 8.60 1.91 68.51
N PRO A 106 9.13 0.71 68.91
CA PRO A 106 8.52 -0.59 68.48
C PRO A 106 8.26 -1.68 69.60
N HIS A 107 8.25 -2.97 69.18
CA HIS A 107 8.17 -4.27 69.91
C HIS A 107 6.75 -4.93 69.99
N TYR A 108 6.56 -6.27 69.97
CA TYR A 108 7.31 -7.41 70.58
C TYR A 108 7.24 -8.75 69.78
N LEU A 109 8.37 -9.50 69.73
CA LEU A 109 8.63 -10.98 69.83
C LEU A 109 7.65 -12.08 69.31
N GLN A 110 8.04 -13.33 68.93
CA GLN A 110 9.28 -14.02 68.46
C GLN A 110 8.93 -15.48 67.97
N PRO A 111 9.81 -16.52 67.80
CA PRO A 111 9.75 -17.39 66.60
C PRO A 111 9.70 -18.93 66.82
N SER A 112 9.71 -19.71 65.73
CA SER A 112 10.30 -21.06 65.74
C SER A 112 10.82 -21.52 64.35
N HIS A 113 11.91 -22.28 64.37
CA HIS A 113 12.56 -22.97 63.23
C HIS A 113 12.72 -24.45 63.64
N PRO A 114 12.88 -25.40 62.69
CA PRO A 114 14.25 -25.90 62.44
C PRO A 114 14.57 -26.23 60.97
N ARG A 115 15.86 -26.36 60.66
CA ARG A 115 16.42 -27.05 59.47
C ARG A 115 17.01 -28.42 59.89
N PRO A 116 17.54 -29.21 58.94
CA PRO A 116 18.98 -29.51 59.06
C PRO A 116 19.84 -29.39 57.76
N ARG A 117 21.14 -29.67 57.94
CA ARG A 117 22.31 -29.66 57.03
C ARG A 117 23.05 -31.02 57.14
N ALA A 118 23.92 -31.47 56.22
CA ALA A 118 24.24 -31.00 54.86
C ALA A 118 24.16 -32.17 53.86
N THR A 119 25.17 -32.79 53.24
CA THR A 119 26.66 -32.67 53.16
C THR A 119 27.13 -32.91 51.72
N THR A 120 28.35 -32.45 51.40
CA THR A 120 29.10 -32.83 50.20
C THR A 120 29.75 -34.21 50.37
N ASP A 121 30.08 -34.88 49.25
CA ASP A 121 31.47 -35.23 48.87
C ASP A 121 31.48 -36.14 47.61
N ALA A 122 32.66 -36.45 47.08
CA ALA A 122 32.84 -36.99 45.73
C ALA A 122 33.84 -38.15 45.65
N THR A 123 33.76 -38.88 44.52
CA THR A 123 34.79 -39.72 43.87
C THR A 123 35.03 -41.19 44.31
N HIS A 124 35.32 -42.01 43.29
CA HIS A 124 35.82 -43.41 43.29
C HIS A 124 34.91 -44.52 43.92
N GLU A 125 34.78 -45.74 43.39
CA GLU A 125 35.37 -46.40 42.19
C GLU A 125 34.55 -47.66 41.78
N LEU A 126 34.70 -48.12 40.52
CA LEU A 126 34.59 -49.50 39.95
C LEU A 126 33.42 -50.44 40.38
N GLU A 127 32.89 -51.37 39.58
CA GLU A 127 33.42 -52.13 38.44
C GLU A 127 32.27 -52.72 37.54
N ASP A 128 32.60 -53.66 36.65
CA ASP A 128 31.72 -54.55 35.87
C ASP A 128 31.02 -54.09 34.56
N LEU A 129 31.79 -54.24 33.47
CA LEU A 129 31.36 -54.68 32.12
C LEU A 129 32.31 -55.83 31.70
N PRO A 130 31.85 -56.92 31.06
CA PRO A 130 32.08 -57.12 29.61
C PRO A 130 31.06 -58.08 28.92
N PRO A 131 31.25 -58.60 27.68
CA PRO A 131 31.55 -57.91 26.41
C PRO A 131 30.65 -58.38 25.22
N LEU A 132 30.87 -57.79 24.04
CA LEU A 132 30.47 -58.31 22.71
C LEU A 132 31.29 -59.55 22.28
N PRO A 133 30.78 -60.33 21.30
CA PRO A 133 31.63 -60.84 20.23
C PRO A 133 31.06 -60.63 18.80
N HIS A 134 31.95 -60.75 17.81
CA HIS A 134 31.71 -60.58 16.35
C HIS A 134 31.71 -61.92 15.57
N LEU A 135 31.42 -61.84 14.25
CA LEU A 135 31.69 -62.81 13.15
C LEU A 135 30.68 -64.00 13.04
N THR A 136 30.35 -64.55 11.86
CA THR A 136 31.04 -64.52 10.54
C THR A 136 30.08 -64.75 9.35
N SER A 137 30.37 -64.16 8.16
CA SER A 137 30.12 -64.62 6.75
C SER A 137 28.73 -65.18 6.32
N ILE A 138 28.22 -64.89 5.12
CA ILE A 138 28.71 -65.40 3.81
C ILE A 138 28.47 -64.37 2.66
N TYR A 139 29.48 -64.23 1.79
CA TYR A 139 29.52 -63.55 0.47
C TYR A 139 29.35 -64.63 -0.66
N PRO A 140 29.14 -64.34 -1.98
CA PRO A 140 29.78 -63.30 -2.81
C PRO A 140 28.81 -62.53 -3.77
N GLY A 141 29.26 -61.52 -4.55
CA GLY A 141 30.63 -61.07 -4.81
C GLY A 141 30.77 -59.64 -5.36
N LEU A 142 32.03 -59.22 -5.47
CA LEU A 142 32.60 -57.89 -5.76
C LEU A 142 33.22 -57.87 -7.21
N PRO A 143 33.98 -56.85 -7.69
CA PRO A 143 33.86 -55.37 -7.71
C PRO A 143 34.40 -54.79 -9.07
N PRO A 144 35.26 -53.73 -9.23
CA PRO A 144 35.53 -52.48 -8.47
C PRO A 144 35.66 -51.14 -9.26
N LYS A 145 35.57 -50.02 -8.51
CA LYS A 145 36.39 -48.76 -8.51
C LYS A 145 36.96 -48.14 -9.81
N GLY A 146 36.85 -46.80 -9.90
CA GLY A 146 37.77 -45.92 -10.65
C GLY A 146 37.54 -44.42 -10.38
N HIS A 147 38.59 -43.64 -10.12
CA HIS A 147 38.51 -42.17 -9.96
C HIS A 147 38.61 -41.43 -11.30
N LEU A 148 38.05 -40.21 -11.39
CA LEU A 148 38.64 -38.97 -11.96
C LEU A 148 37.55 -37.95 -12.37
N GLY A 149 37.79 -36.66 -12.12
CA GLY A 149 37.30 -35.57 -12.98
C GLY A 149 38.40 -35.21 -14.01
N PRO A 150 38.16 -34.36 -15.04
CA PRO A 150 37.28 -33.19 -15.02
C PRO A 150 36.41 -32.99 -16.30
N PHE A 151 35.79 -31.80 -16.41
CA PHE A 151 35.30 -31.03 -17.59
C PHE A 151 35.15 -31.65 -19.01
N GLU A 152 34.16 -31.07 -19.74
CA GLU A 152 33.97 -30.97 -21.21
C GLU A 152 33.29 -32.14 -22.00
N LEU A 153 32.03 -31.87 -22.36
CA LEU A 153 31.58 -31.68 -23.76
C LEU A 153 31.66 -32.83 -24.79
N ILE A 154 30.55 -33.59 -24.99
CA ILE A 154 30.17 -34.11 -26.32
C ILE A 154 28.70 -33.80 -26.63
N ARG A 155 28.45 -33.36 -27.87
CA ARG A 155 27.15 -32.94 -28.44
C ARG A 155 26.34 -34.14 -28.95
N GLY A 156 25.00 -34.02 -29.02
CA GLY A 156 24.26 -34.70 -30.09
C GLY A 156 22.77 -35.01 -29.89
N ARG A 157 21.92 -34.18 -30.50
CA ARG A 157 20.55 -34.48 -31.01
C ARG A 157 19.49 -35.00 -30.02
N TYR A 158 18.48 -34.15 -29.78
CA TYR A 158 17.17 -34.30 -30.44
C TYR A 158 16.44 -32.95 -30.49
N VAL A 159 15.90 -32.59 -31.66
CA VAL A 159 15.17 -31.35 -31.93
C VAL A 159 14.00 -31.67 -32.88
N ALA A 160 12.85 -31.04 -32.63
CA ALA A 160 11.67 -30.89 -33.49
C ALA A 160 10.90 -32.15 -33.95
N TYR A 161 9.63 -32.21 -33.53
CA TYR A 161 8.38 -32.54 -34.27
C TYR A 161 7.28 -32.59 -33.18
N LEU A 162 6.08 -32.00 -33.29
CA LEU A 162 5.27 -31.65 -34.46
C LEU A 162 4.65 -30.25 -34.36
N LEU A 163 4.71 -29.51 -35.47
CA LEU A 163 3.87 -28.33 -35.72
C LEU A 163 3.54 -28.27 -37.22
N SER A 164 2.70 -29.20 -37.70
CA SER A 164 2.09 -29.17 -39.04
C SER A 164 1.12 -30.34 -39.22
N ASP A 165 -0.18 -30.07 -39.29
CA ASP A 165 -1.05 -30.46 -40.43
C ASP A 165 -2.54 -30.26 -40.12
N ARG A 166 -3.11 -29.19 -40.66
CA ARG A 166 -4.18 -29.21 -41.68
C ARG A 166 -4.78 -27.82 -41.89
N LEU A 167 -4.26 -27.12 -42.90
CA LEU A 167 -4.97 -26.08 -43.63
C LEU A 167 -5.15 -26.59 -45.06
N SER A 168 -6.40 -26.69 -45.52
CA SER A 168 -6.74 -26.93 -46.91
C SER A 168 -7.85 -25.96 -47.30
N LEU A 169 -7.61 -25.19 -48.36
CA LEU A 169 -8.51 -24.13 -48.82
C LEU A 169 -9.80 -24.67 -49.41
N TYR A 170 -10.89 -23.93 -49.24
CA TYR A 170 -11.79 -23.62 -50.34
C TYR A 170 -12.12 -22.12 -50.30
N ALA A 171 -11.97 -21.46 -51.44
CA ALA A 171 -12.27 -20.04 -51.61
C ALA A 171 -13.43 -19.88 -52.59
N ILE A 172 -14.30 -18.89 -52.36
CA ILE A 172 -15.09 -18.20 -53.40
C ILE A 172 -15.39 -16.78 -52.90
N ARG A 173 -15.33 -15.82 -53.83
CA ARG A 173 -15.64 -14.39 -53.62
C ARG A 173 -17.16 -14.19 -53.51
N LEU A 174 -17.62 -13.11 -52.85
CA LEU A 174 -18.19 -11.92 -53.52
C LEU A 174 -18.75 -10.86 -52.54
N ARG A 175 -18.33 -9.61 -52.79
CA ARG A 175 -19.04 -8.30 -52.71
C ARG A 175 -20.10 -7.99 -51.63
N SER A 176 -19.98 -6.78 -51.09
CA SER A 176 -21.03 -5.89 -50.55
C SER A 176 -22.13 -5.54 -51.60
N PRO A 177 -23.28 -4.89 -51.29
CA PRO A 177 -23.54 -3.98 -50.15
C PRO A 177 -24.95 -4.06 -49.49
N PHE A 178 -25.22 -3.07 -48.62
CA PHE A 178 -26.55 -2.67 -48.10
C PHE A 178 -27.65 -2.60 -49.16
N PRO A 179 -28.93 -2.68 -48.73
CA PRO A 179 -29.76 -1.48 -48.87
C PRO A 179 -30.60 -1.10 -47.63
N LEU A 180 -31.16 0.12 -47.71
CA LEU A 180 -32.07 0.78 -46.76
C LEU A 180 -33.56 0.55 -47.12
N ALA A 181 -34.44 1.10 -46.26
CA ALA A 181 -35.91 1.17 -46.35
C ALA A 181 -36.68 -0.13 -46.02
N GLY A 182 -37.87 -0.07 -45.40
CA GLY A 182 -38.62 1.09 -44.89
C GLY A 182 -40.02 0.70 -44.38
N SER A 183 -40.81 1.70 -43.97
CA SER A 183 -42.26 1.70 -43.69
C SER A 183 -42.85 0.74 -42.63
N GLU A 184 -43.53 1.34 -41.64
CA GLU A 184 -44.84 0.94 -41.08
C GLU A 184 -44.99 -0.44 -40.38
N GLY A 185 -45.80 -0.62 -39.33
CA GLY A 185 -46.75 0.26 -38.65
C GLY A 185 -47.80 -0.61 -37.93
N SER A 186 -48.36 -0.14 -36.80
CA SER A 186 -49.29 -0.89 -35.89
C SER A 186 -48.66 -2.12 -35.19
N GLY A 187 -49.11 -2.56 -34.01
CA GLY A 187 -50.18 -2.08 -33.13
C GLY A 187 -50.94 -3.27 -32.50
N LEU A 188 -51.41 -3.13 -31.25
CA LEU A 188 -52.08 -4.16 -30.42
C LEU A 188 -51.11 -5.25 -29.88
N SER A 189 -51.15 -5.79 -28.66
CA SER A 189 -51.75 -5.53 -27.33
C SER A 189 -52.29 -6.85 -26.75
N ARG A 190 -51.97 -7.08 -25.46
CA ARG A 190 -52.63 -7.98 -24.48
C ARG A 190 -52.28 -9.48 -24.38
N GLU A 191 -52.03 -9.81 -23.10
CA GLU A 191 -52.51 -10.96 -22.31
C GLU A 191 -51.81 -12.34 -22.39
N GLU A 192 -51.13 -12.63 -21.26
CA GLU A 192 -51.15 -13.86 -20.44
C GLU A 192 -51.36 -15.24 -21.11
N GLY A 193 -50.45 -16.17 -20.80
CA GLY A 193 -50.63 -17.59 -21.12
C GLY A 193 -49.53 -18.49 -20.55
N TYR A 194 -49.74 -19.04 -19.36
CA TYR A 194 -48.98 -20.18 -18.82
C TYR A 194 -49.08 -21.37 -19.79
N LEU A 195 -47.98 -22.04 -20.11
CA LEU A 195 -48.02 -23.38 -20.72
C LEU A 195 -46.83 -24.26 -20.28
N ILE A 196 -47.14 -25.55 -20.10
CA ILE A 196 -46.28 -26.58 -19.49
C ILE A 196 -45.79 -27.56 -20.56
N GLY A 197 -44.54 -28.02 -20.44
CA GLY A 197 -43.97 -29.12 -21.23
C GLY A 197 -43.17 -28.67 -22.46
N THR A 198 -42.22 -29.44 -22.98
CA THR A 198 -41.81 -30.83 -22.68
C THR A 198 -40.29 -31.00 -22.84
N GLY A 199 -39.71 -32.03 -22.20
CA GLY A 199 -38.26 -32.27 -22.25
C GLY A 199 -37.81 -33.12 -23.44
N VAL A 200 -36.63 -32.82 -23.98
CA VAL A 200 -35.85 -33.71 -24.87
C VAL A 200 -34.42 -33.78 -24.34
N GLY A 201 -34.00 -34.96 -23.88
CA GLY A 201 -32.72 -35.15 -23.21
C GLY A 201 -31.59 -35.54 -24.17
N THR A 202 -30.42 -34.91 -24.02
CA THR A 202 -29.16 -35.33 -24.65
C THR A 202 -28.36 -36.21 -23.68
N ARG A 203 -27.99 -37.42 -24.14
CA ARG A 203 -27.29 -38.43 -23.33
C ARG A 203 -25.81 -38.06 -23.13
N THR A 204 -25.33 -38.11 -21.90
CA THR A 204 -23.89 -38.17 -21.58
C THR A 204 -23.50 -39.59 -21.18
N TRP A 205 -22.35 -40.06 -21.71
CA TRP A 205 -21.83 -41.40 -21.44
C TRP A 205 -21.14 -41.45 -20.08
N LYS A 206 -21.53 -42.41 -19.22
CA LYS A 206 -20.78 -42.75 -17.99
C LYS A 206 -19.99 -44.04 -18.21
N ILE A 207 -18.68 -43.97 -18.03
CA ILE A 207 -17.83 -45.15 -17.81
C ILE A 207 -17.81 -45.41 -16.29
N ALA A 208 -18.12 -46.64 -15.88
CA ALA A 208 -18.12 -47.03 -14.47
C ALA A 208 -16.76 -47.63 -14.06
N ALA A 209 -16.30 -47.33 -12.85
CA ALA A 209 -15.18 -47.99 -12.19
C ALA A 209 -15.70 -48.75 -10.94
N PRO A 210 -15.15 -49.95 -10.63
CA PRO A 210 -15.69 -50.80 -9.58
C PRO A 210 -15.32 -50.32 -8.16
N GLY A 211 -16.22 -50.54 -7.20
CA GLY A 211 -16.13 -49.99 -5.86
C GLY A 211 -15.15 -50.70 -4.92
N ARG A 212 -14.73 -49.98 -3.88
CA ARG A 212 -14.24 -50.53 -2.61
C ARG A 212 -15.16 -50.08 -1.48
N LEU A 213 -15.47 -51.00 -0.58
CA LEU A 213 -16.24 -50.73 0.65
C LEU A 213 -15.41 -49.83 1.57
N TYR A 214 -16.02 -48.75 2.06
CA TYR A 214 -15.50 -47.96 3.18
C TYR A 214 -16.18 -48.42 4.47
N ASN A 215 -15.39 -48.67 5.51
CA ASN A 215 -15.90 -48.86 6.86
C ASN A 215 -16.42 -47.52 7.42
N ALA A 216 -17.41 -47.58 8.32
CA ALA A 216 -17.99 -46.40 8.96
C ALA A 216 -17.02 -45.74 9.97
N PRO A 217 -17.04 -44.41 10.17
CA PRO A 217 -16.27 -43.73 11.21
C PRO A 217 -17.09 -43.46 12.49
N ASP A 218 -16.44 -43.62 13.64
CA ASP A 218 -17.04 -43.52 14.98
C ASP A 218 -17.17 -42.09 15.54
N HIS A 219 -17.44 -41.06 14.71
CA HIS A 219 -17.49 -39.67 15.19
C HIS A 219 -18.67 -38.84 14.63
N PRO A 220 -19.47 -38.14 15.48
CA PRO A 220 -20.69 -37.45 15.07
C PRO A 220 -20.49 -36.18 14.21
N LEU A 221 -19.25 -35.80 13.89
CA LEU A 221 -18.95 -34.66 13.00
C LEU A 221 -19.06 -35.03 11.50
N ASP A 222 -18.73 -36.28 11.13
CA ASP A 222 -18.68 -36.68 9.71
C ASP A 222 -20.08 -36.80 9.09
N ALA A 223 -21.10 -37.08 9.90
CA ALA A 223 -22.49 -37.12 9.47
C ALA A 223 -23.02 -35.74 9.02
N LEU A 224 -22.55 -34.65 9.63
CA LEU A 224 -22.99 -33.29 9.28
C LEU A 224 -22.43 -32.82 7.91
N LEU A 225 -21.19 -33.23 7.59
CA LEU A 225 -20.50 -32.91 6.34
C LEU A 225 -21.02 -33.70 5.13
N ILE A 226 -21.64 -34.86 5.35
CA ILE A 226 -22.27 -35.67 4.29
C ILE A 226 -23.70 -35.20 4.02
N SER A 227 -24.42 -34.73 5.06
CA SER A 227 -25.75 -34.10 4.91
C SER A 227 -25.68 -32.87 3.98
N THR A 228 -24.71 -31.98 4.19
CA THR A 228 -24.50 -30.79 3.34
C THR A 228 -24.15 -31.16 1.89
N LYS A 229 -23.35 -32.21 1.65
CA LYS A 229 -23.02 -32.65 0.28
C LYS A 229 -24.21 -33.11 -0.56
N LYS A 230 -25.31 -33.57 0.06
CA LYS A 230 -26.50 -34.00 -0.70
C LYS A 230 -27.43 -32.85 -1.10
N SER A 231 -27.24 -31.66 -0.55
CA SER A 231 -28.06 -30.48 -0.88
C SER A 231 -27.57 -29.66 -2.08
N TYR A 232 -26.37 -29.94 -2.60
CA TYR A 232 -25.73 -29.16 -3.67
C TYR A 232 -26.06 -29.63 -5.11
N SER A 233 -27.07 -30.49 -5.30
CA SER A 233 -27.39 -31.09 -6.60
C SER A 233 -28.87 -31.02 -6.99
N THR A 234 -29.54 -29.90 -6.71
CA THR A 234 -30.84 -29.58 -7.35
C THR A 234 -30.98 -28.07 -7.51
N HIS A 235 -31.30 -27.63 -8.72
CA HIS A 235 -31.41 -26.24 -9.18
C HIS A 235 -31.83 -25.18 -8.14
N THR A 236 -30.86 -24.48 -7.56
CA THR A 236 -31.06 -23.08 -7.18
C THR A 236 -30.96 -22.24 -8.44
N ILE A 237 -31.99 -21.47 -8.77
CA ILE A 237 -31.84 -20.36 -9.71
C ILE A 237 -31.05 -19.29 -8.98
N ASN A 238 -29.77 -19.12 -9.33
CA ASN A 238 -29.03 -17.94 -8.92
C ASN A 238 -29.74 -16.72 -9.50
N MET A 239 -30.52 -16.03 -8.69
CA MET A 239 -31.01 -14.69 -9.01
C MET A 239 -29.79 -13.77 -9.00
N ALA A 240 -29.15 -13.63 -10.16
CA ALA A 240 -28.06 -12.69 -10.33
C ALA A 240 -28.57 -11.29 -9.98
N ILE A 241 -27.90 -10.63 -9.03
CA ILE A 241 -28.25 -9.29 -8.58
C ILE A 241 -28.27 -8.37 -9.81
N GLU A 242 -29.42 -7.76 -10.10
CA GLU A 242 -29.58 -6.91 -11.28
C GLU A 242 -28.67 -5.68 -11.14
N ALA A 243 -27.89 -5.40 -12.18
CA ALA A 243 -26.97 -4.28 -12.17
C ALA A 243 -27.73 -2.95 -12.06
N PRO A 244 -27.46 -2.10 -11.06
CA PRO A 244 -28.21 -0.86 -10.83
C PRO A 244 -28.05 0.18 -11.95
N LEU A 245 -27.03 0.05 -12.80
CA LEU A 245 -26.73 0.91 -13.93
C LEU A 245 -26.70 0.09 -15.23
N SER A 246 -26.95 0.75 -16.35
CA SER A 246 -26.84 0.12 -17.68
C SER A 246 -25.37 -0.05 -18.10
N GLN A 247 -25.11 -1.03 -18.97
CA GLN A 247 -23.77 -1.26 -19.54
C GLN A 247 -23.17 -0.01 -20.20
N GLY A 248 -24.02 0.86 -20.77
CA GLY A 248 -23.60 2.13 -21.36
C GLY A 248 -22.89 3.06 -20.37
N VAL A 249 -23.20 2.98 -19.06
CA VAL A 249 -22.46 3.71 -18.02
C VAL A 249 -21.07 3.10 -17.81
N GLY A 250 -20.95 1.77 -17.79
CA GLY A 250 -19.66 1.08 -17.65
C GLY A 250 -18.70 1.40 -18.80
N TYR A 251 -19.16 1.24 -20.05
CA TYR A 251 -18.38 1.63 -21.23
C TYR A 251 -18.15 3.15 -21.30
N GLY A 252 -19.14 3.96 -20.93
CA GLY A 252 -19.05 5.42 -20.92
C GLY A 252 -18.04 5.98 -19.92
N VAL A 253 -17.93 5.40 -18.73
CA VAL A 253 -16.87 5.75 -17.77
C VAL A 253 -15.53 5.21 -18.26
N THR A 254 -15.44 3.91 -18.59
CA THR A 254 -14.17 3.27 -18.96
C THR A 254 -13.50 3.93 -20.18
N LEU A 255 -14.26 4.18 -21.25
CA LEU A 255 -13.73 4.74 -22.50
C LEU A 255 -13.98 6.24 -22.64
N GLY A 256 -15.17 6.73 -22.27
CA GLY A 256 -15.51 8.14 -22.40
C GLY A 256 -14.77 9.02 -21.40
N LEU A 257 -14.84 8.70 -20.11
CA LEU A 257 -14.08 9.44 -19.08
C LEU A 257 -12.57 9.19 -19.23
N GLY A 258 -12.14 7.97 -19.54
CA GLY A 258 -10.74 7.66 -19.87
C GLY A 258 -10.21 8.49 -21.05
N GLY A 259 -10.99 8.63 -22.12
CA GLY A 259 -10.67 9.47 -23.27
C GLY A 259 -10.67 10.96 -22.93
N LEU A 260 -11.61 11.43 -22.10
CA LEU A 260 -11.64 12.83 -21.62
C LEU A 260 -10.38 13.17 -20.82
N PHE A 261 -9.96 12.28 -19.90
CA PHE A 261 -8.69 12.44 -19.17
C PHE A 261 -7.51 12.44 -20.13
N ALA A 262 -7.44 11.52 -21.09
CA ALA A 262 -6.34 11.48 -22.04
C ALA A 262 -6.22 12.74 -22.90
N LEU A 263 -7.34 13.26 -23.41
CA LEU A 263 -7.38 14.53 -24.15
C LEU A 263 -7.02 15.72 -23.27
N GLY A 264 -7.59 15.79 -22.07
CA GLY A 264 -7.34 16.87 -21.10
C GLY A 264 -5.86 16.94 -20.70
N MET A 265 -5.25 15.80 -20.41
CA MET A 265 -3.84 15.73 -20.01
C MET A 265 -2.86 15.95 -21.16
N THR A 266 -3.19 15.49 -22.37
CA THR A 266 -2.40 15.80 -23.57
C THR A 266 -2.43 17.31 -23.86
N GLY A 267 -3.61 17.94 -23.75
CA GLY A 267 -3.77 19.39 -23.87
C GLY A 267 -3.04 20.17 -22.78
N LEU A 268 -3.06 19.68 -21.54
CA LEU A 268 -2.36 20.29 -20.40
C LEU A 268 -0.84 20.20 -20.54
N THR A 269 -0.31 19.06 -21.01
CA THR A 269 1.11 18.87 -21.32
C THR A 269 1.54 19.82 -22.46
N ALA A 270 0.72 19.96 -23.49
CA ALA A 270 0.96 20.93 -24.57
C ALA A 270 0.93 22.40 -24.07
N ALA A 271 0.06 22.73 -23.12
CA ALA A 271 0.01 24.05 -22.49
C ALA A 271 1.25 24.32 -21.62
N LEU A 272 1.66 23.37 -20.77
CA LEU A 272 2.87 23.49 -19.95
C LEU A 272 4.11 23.71 -20.83
N ARG A 273 4.29 22.89 -21.88
CA ARG A 273 5.35 23.06 -22.88
C ARG A 273 5.33 24.44 -23.55
N ARG A 274 4.15 25.00 -23.84
CA ARG A 274 4.01 26.29 -24.53
C ARG A 274 4.25 27.51 -23.62
N TYR A 275 3.76 27.47 -22.38
CA TYR A 275 3.71 28.65 -21.50
C TYR A 275 4.70 28.61 -20.33
N GLN A 276 5.23 27.44 -19.97
CA GLN A 276 6.27 27.29 -18.94
C GLN A 276 7.64 26.89 -19.52
N GLY A 277 7.71 26.45 -20.79
CA GLY A 277 8.97 26.17 -21.47
C GLY A 277 9.53 24.76 -21.27
N ASP A 278 8.78 23.87 -20.60
CA ASP A 278 9.16 22.47 -20.36
C ASP A 278 9.54 21.75 -21.67
N ALA A 279 10.80 21.36 -21.79
CA ALA A 279 11.32 20.60 -22.94
C ALA A 279 11.06 19.10 -22.72
N GLN A 280 10.54 18.42 -23.75
CA GLN A 280 10.23 16.98 -23.67
C GLN A 280 11.49 16.14 -23.92
N THR A 281 12.31 16.03 -22.87
CA THR A 281 13.55 15.25 -22.87
C THR A 281 13.38 13.90 -22.16
N SER A 282 14.36 13.00 -22.26
CA SER A 282 14.28 11.71 -21.58
C SER A 282 14.47 11.80 -20.07
N GLU A 283 15.21 12.80 -19.58
CA GLU A 283 15.28 13.09 -18.14
C GLU A 283 13.95 13.67 -17.64
N GLU A 284 13.41 14.71 -18.29
CA GLU A 284 12.11 15.30 -17.95
C GLU A 284 10.98 14.25 -17.92
N PHE A 285 10.92 13.38 -18.93
CA PHE A 285 9.88 12.36 -19.06
C PHE A 285 9.87 11.37 -17.88
N SER A 286 11.06 11.05 -17.33
CA SER A 286 11.26 10.00 -16.32
C SER A 286 11.49 10.50 -14.90
N THR A 287 11.98 11.73 -14.71
CA THR A 287 12.33 12.30 -13.38
C THR A 287 11.72 13.68 -13.09
N ALA A 288 10.99 14.28 -14.04
CA ALA A 288 10.46 15.66 -13.94
C ALA A 288 11.52 16.72 -13.58
N SER A 289 12.80 16.47 -13.94
CA SER A 289 13.97 17.26 -13.53
C SER A 289 13.96 17.67 -12.05
N HIS A 290 13.49 16.75 -11.18
CA HIS A 290 13.45 16.91 -9.73
C HIS A 290 12.68 18.15 -9.22
N SER A 291 11.71 18.66 -9.99
CA SER A 291 11.12 19.99 -9.77
C SER A 291 9.88 20.00 -8.85
N VAL A 292 9.34 18.85 -8.46
CA VAL A 292 8.03 18.74 -7.81
C VAL A 292 8.06 19.19 -6.34
N LYS A 293 7.10 20.04 -5.96
CA LYS A 293 6.96 20.65 -4.61
C LYS A 293 6.12 19.81 -3.63
N THR A 294 6.22 20.15 -2.34
CA THR A 294 5.65 19.37 -1.20
C THR A 294 4.21 18.94 -1.40
N GLY A 295 3.30 19.85 -1.79
CA GLY A 295 1.88 19.54 -1.91
C GLY A 295 1.58 18.56 -3.04
N LEU A 296 2.19 18.77 -4.20
CA LEU A 296 2.00 17.90 -5.36
C LEU A 296 2.70 16.54 -5.18
N VAL A 297 3.85 16.49 -4.50
CA VAL A 297 4.46 15.24 -4.04
C VAL A 297 3.53 14.50 -3.07
N ALA A 298 2.95 15.18 -2.07
CA ALA A 298 2.03 14.54 -1.12
C ALA A 298 0.79 13.97 -1.81
N ALA A 299 0.19 14.71 -2.75
CA ALA A 299 -0.94 14.23 -3.54
C ALA A 299 -0.58 13.02 -4.42
N ALA A 300 0.58 13.04 -5.08
CA ALA A 300 1.03 11.93 -5.92
C ALA A 300 1.47 10.69 -5.11
N VAL A 301 1.99 10.87 -3.89
CA VAL A 301 2.23 9.76 -2.95
C VAL A 301 0.90 9.14 -2.54
N VAL A 302 -0.11 9.96 -2.17
CA VAL A 302 -1.45 9.47 -1.82
C VAL A 302 -2.07 8.69 -2.97
N SER A 303 -2.15 9.28 -4.17
CA SER A 303 -2.75 8.63 -5.35
C SER A 303 -2.09 7.30 -5.70
N SER A 304 -0.74 7.26 -5.65
CA SER A 304 0.05 6.05 -5.89
C SER A 304 -0.34 4.85 -5.03
N TRP A 305 -0.88 5.10 -3.84
CA TRP A 305 -1.27 4.07 -2.87
C TRP A 305 -2.78 3.87 -2.75
N THR A 306 -3.60 4.76 -3.32
CA THR A 306 -5.06 4.62 -3.33
C THR A 306 -5.51 3.76 -4.49
N TRP A 307 -5.12 2.49 -4.43
CA TRP A 307 -5.52 1.43 -5.36
C TRP A 307 -7.01 1.11 -5.24
N ALA A 308 -7.56 0.38 -6.22
CA ALA A 308 -8.87 -0.26 -6.09
C ALA A 308 -8.95 -1.12 -4.81
N ALA A 309 -7.93 -1.95 -4.56
CA ALA A 309 -7.82 -2.75 -3.34
C ALA A 309 -7.84 -1.90 -2.06
N THR A 310 -7.24 -0.71 -2.06
CA THR A 310 -7.22 0.20 -0.89
C THR A 310 -8.62 0.62 -0.44
N LEU A 311 -9.60 0.68 -1.34
CA LEU A 311 -10.99 1.05 -1.02
C LEU A 311 -11.88 -0.20 -0.87
N LEU A 312 -11.67 -1.20 -1.70
CA LEU A 312 -12.47 -2.43 -1.74
C LEU A 312 -12.08 -3.41 -0.63
N GLN A 313 -10.80 -3.81 -0.57
CA GLN A 313 -10.31 -4.82 0.39
C GLN A 313 -10.40 -4.30 1.84
N SER A 314 -10.12 -3.02 2.08
CA SER A 314 -10.30 -2.41 3.40
C SER A 314 -11.76 -2.49 3.87
N SER A 315 -12.72 -2.26 2.96
CA SER A 315 -14.15 -2.36 3.24
C SER A 315 -14.59 -3.81 3.46
N SER A 316 -14.12 -4.77 2.65
CA SER A 316 -14.31 -6.21 2.88
C SER A 316 -13.79 -6.64 4.25
N GLN A 317 -12.63 -6.12 4.67
CA GLN A 317 -12.09 -6.42 6.02
C GLN A 317 -12.89 -5.76 7.14
N ALA A 318 -13.60 -4.65 6.90
CA ALA A 318 -14.56 -4.12 7.85
C ALA A 318 -15.82 -4.99 7.97
N TYR A 319 -16.33 -5.49 6.84
CA TYR A 319 -17.45 -6.42 6.84
C TYR A 319 -17.11 -7.74 7.58
N ASN A 320 -15.90 -8.27 7.37
CA ASN A 320 -15.43 -9.50 8.02
C ASN A 320 -15.08 -9.31 9.50
N ASN A 321 -14.46 -8.19 9.89
CA ASN A 321 -13.79 -8.04 11.20
C ASN A 321 -14.27 -6.84 12.04
N GLY A 322 -15.29 -6.11 11.56
CA GLY A 322 -15.78 -4.88 12.19
C GLY A 322 -14.74 -3.75 12.18
N VAL A 323 -14.79 -2.87 13.19
CA VAL A 323 -13.90 -1.68 13.33
C VAL A 323 -12.40 -2.01 13.31
N SER A 324 -12.01 -3.25 13.64
CA SER A 324 -10.62 -3.70 13.58
C SER A 324 -10.07 -3.74 12.15
N GLY A 325 -10.89 -4.14 11.16
CA GLY A 325 -10.48 -4.31 9.76
C GLY A 325 -9.96 -3.03 9.10
N PRO A 326 -10.74 -1.93 9.07
CA PRO A 326 -10.31 -0.64 8.53
C PRO A 326 -9.03 -0.14 9.17
N PHE A 327 -8.92 -0.29 10.50
CA PHE A 327 -7.78 0.21 11.24
C PHE A 327 -6.51 -0.60 10.94
N TRP A 328 -6.58 -1.94 10.98
CA TRP A 328 -5.44 -2.80 10.68
C TRP A 328 -4.99 -2.73 9.23
N TYR A 329 -5.93 -2.51 8.29
CA TYR A 329 -5.59 -2.18 6.90
C TYR A 329 -4.78 -0.87 6.84
N ALA A 330 -5.37 0.22 7.34
CA ALA A 330 -4.81 1.56 7.18
C ALA A 330 -3.51 1.77 7.96
N SER A 331 -3.45 1.38 9.23
CA SER A 331 -2.23 1.49 10.06
C SER A 331 -1.12 0.58 9.54
N GLY A 332 -1.47 -0.67 9.19
CA GLY A 332 -0.55 -1.69 8.70
C GLY A 332 -0.03 -1.47 7.27
N ALA A 333 -0.51 -0.45 6.56
CA ALA A 333 0.03 0.00 5.27
C ALA A 333 0.65 1.42 5.34
N THR A 334 0.16 2.30 6.22
CA THR A 334 0.71 3.66 6.39
C THR A 334 2.17 3.65 6.87
N VAL A 335 2.52 2.67 7.71
CA VAL A 335 3.88 2.51 8.24
C VAL A 335 4.92 2.32 7.14
N GLN A 336 4.58 1.61 6.07
CA GLN A 336 5.46 1.37 4.94
C GLN A 336 5.70 2.66 4.16
N ILE A 337 4.70 3.55 4.01
CA ILE A 337 4.87 4.88 3.39
C ILE A 337 5.95 5.67 4.14
N LEU A 338 5.84 5.66 5.48
CA LEU A 338 6.70 6.44 6.38
C LEU A 338 8.11 5.86 6.46
N LEU A 339 8.26 4.54 6.45
CA LEU A 339 9.56 3.87 6.40
C LEU A 339 10.22 4.01 5.02
N PHE A 340 9.44 3.94 3.93
CA PHE A 340 9.93 4.18 2.57
C PHE A 340 10.48 5.60 2.40
N ALA A 341 9.90 6.60 3.07
CA ALA A 341 10.43 7.96 3.09
C ALA A 341 11.90 8.02 3.57
N VAL A 342 12.31 7.12 4.47
CA VAL A 342 13.72 6.99 4.88
C VAL A 342 14.58 6.46 3.73
N ILE A 343 14.12 5.41 3.04
CA ILE A 343 14.81 4.79 1.91
C ILE A 343 14.95 5.78 0.73
N ALA A 344 13.88 6.54 0.43
CA ALA A 344 13.87 7.59 -0.57
C ALA A 344 14.96 8.67 -0.34
N ILE A 345 15.14 9.11 0.92
CA ILE A 345 16.16 10.10 1.28
C ILE A 345 17.57 9.48 1.23
N GLU A 346 17.73 8.23 1.68
CA GLU A 346 19.00 7.51 1.61
C GLU A 346 19.45 7.23 0.17
N LEU A 347 18.51 6.91 -0.73
CA LEU A 347 18.75 6.78 -2.16
C LEU A 347 19.23 8.12 -2.75
N LYS A 348 18.50 9.22 -2.54
CA LYS A 348 18.94 10.56 -3.00
C LYS A 348 20.32 10.97 -2.50
N ARG A 349 20.65 10.63 -1.24
CA ARG A 349 21.94 10.98 -0.62
C ARG A 349 23.12 10.19 -1.21
N LYS A 350 22.87 9.02 -1.81
CA LYS A 350 23.91 8.06 -2.24
C LYS A 350 23.98 7.89 -3.76
N ALA A 351 22.85 7.99 -4.43
CA ALA A 351 22.66 7.82 -5.87
C ALA A 351 21.74 8.94 -6.42
N PRO A 352 22.14 10.23 -6.36
CA PRO A 352 21.29 11.34 -6.75
C PRO A 352 20.91 11.34 -8.24
N ALA A 353 21.71 10.70 -9.10
CA ALA A 353 21.51 10.61 -10.55
C ALA A 353 20.94 9.24 -11.03
N ALA A 354 20.39 8.43 -10.13
CA ALA A 354 19.73 7.18 -10.50
C ALA A 354 18.29 7.43 -11.00
N HIS A 355 17.89 6.69 -12.04
CA HIS A 355 16.55 6.71 -12.64
C HIS A 355 15.67 5.60 -12.06
N THR A 356 16.28 4.48 -11.67
CA THR A 356 15.61 3.33 -11.02
C THR A 356 16.40 2.88 -9.80
N PHE A 357 15.75 2.16 -8.87
CA PHE A 357 16.49 1.54 -7.75
C PHE A 357 17.36 0.37 -8.22
N LEU A 358 17.06 -0.21 -9.39
CA LEU A 358 17.78 -1.32 -9.98
C LEU A 358 19.17 -0.88 -10.46
N GLU A 359 19.34 0.33 -10.99
CA GLU A 359 20.66 0.92 -11.26
C GLU A 359 21.54 0.94 -9.99
N VAL A 360 20.96 1.24 -8.82
CA VAL A 360 21.66 1.25 -7.53
C VAL A 360 22.05 -0.17 -7.08
N VAL A 361 21.15 -1.14 -7.23
CA VAL A 361 21.44 -2.57 -7.00
C VAL A 361 22.56 -3.04 -7.92
N ARG A 362 22.55 -2.64 -9.20
CA ARG A 362 23.58 -2.98 -10.19
C ARG A 362 24.93 -2.36 -9.86
N ALA A 363 24.96 -1.09 -9.47
CA ALA A 363 26.19 -0.40 -9.05
C ALA A 363 26.85 -1.05 -7.83
N ARG A 364 26.06 -1.71 -6.95
CA ARG A 364 26.58 -2.39 -5.76
C ARG A 364 26.92 -3.87 -5.97
N TYR A 365 26.08 -4.62 -6.68
CA TYR A 365 26.19 -6.10 -6.77
C TYR A 365 26.45 -6.63 -8.18
N GLY A 366 26.45 -5.75 -9.18
CA GLY A 366 26.58 -6.10 -10.59
C GLY A 366 25.36 -6.84 -11.15
N THR A 367 25.53 -7.41 -12.35
CA THR A 367 24.48 -8.07 -13.15
C THR A 367 23.66 -9.12 -12.40
N ALA A 368 24.27 -9.93 -11.54
CA ALA A 368 23.55 -10.98 -10.81
C ALA A 368 22.54 -10.42 -9.81
N GLY A 369 22.91 -9.38 -9.04
CA GLY A 369 21.97 -8.66 -8.17
C GLY A 369 20.90 -7.99 -9.00
N HIS A 370 21.32 -7.25 -10.03
CA HIS A 370 20.42 -6.52 -10.90
C HIS A 370 19.28 -7.39 -11.47
N ILE A 371 19.60 -8.57 -12.03
CA ILE A 371 18.59 -9.50 -12.58
C ILE A 371 17.63 -9.99 -11.49
N VAL A 372 18.12 -10.35 -10.30
CA VAL A 372 17.25 -10.83 -9.20
C VAL A 372 16.26 -9.74 -8.77
N TYR A 373 16.73 -8.52 -8.48
CA TYR A 373 15.82 -7.45 -8.06
C TYR A 373 14.91 -6.97 -9.20
N ALA A 374 15.34 -7.04 -10.47
CA ALA A 374 14.47 -6.77 -11.61
C ALA A 374 13.32 -7.78 -11.71
N ILE A 375 13.57 -9.07 -11.45
CA ILE A 375 12.51 -10.10 -11.39
C ILE A 375 11.54 -9.81 -10.24
N PHE A 376 12.03 -9.47 -9.04
CA PHE A 376 11.17 -9.14 -7.89
C PHE A 376 10.38 -7.84 -8.07
N GLY A 377 10.95 -6.84 -8.75
CA GLY A 377 10.24 -5.63 -9.17
C GLY A 377 9.11 -5.96 -10.15
N LEU A 378 9.41 -6.72 -11.21
CA LEU A 378 8.39 -7.16 -12.17
C LEU A 378 7.30 -8.05 -11.53
N PHE A 379 7.65 -8.96 -10.62
CA PHE A 379 6.64 -9.71 -9.85
C PHE A 379 5.73 -8.79 -9.04
N THR A 380 6.30 -7.75 -8.42
CA THR A 380 5.52 -6.73 -7.72
C THR A 380 4.56 -6.02 -8.67
N ASN A 381 5.05 -5.56 -9.82
CA ASN A 381 4.22 -4.86 -10.79
C ASN A 381 3.12 -5.75 -11.39
N ILE A 382 3.40 -7.04 -11.66
CA ILE A 382 2.38 -8.01 -12.12
C ILE A 382 1.27 -8.12 -11.07
N LEU A 383 1.62 -8.32 -9.80
CA LEU A 383 0.66 -8.53 -8.71
C LEU A 383 -0.20 -7.28 -8.47
N VAL A 384 0.40 -6.09 -8.41
CA VAL A 384 -0.34 -4.83 -8.25
C VAL A 384 -1.24 -4.58 -9.45
N THR A 385 -0.72 -4.67 -10.68
CA THR A 385 -1.53 -4.47 -11.89
C THR A 385 -2.69 -5.49 -11.99
N ALA A 386 -2.47 -6.74 -11.61
CA ALA A 386 -3.52 -7.77 -11.57
C ALA A 386 -4.61 -7.47 -10.53
N MET A 387 -4.25 -6.98 -9.34
CA MET A 387 -5.22 -6.54 -8.31
C MET A 387 -6.08 -5.36 -8.79
N LEU A 388 -5.48 -4.40 -9.49
CA LEU A 388 -6.20 -3.26 -10.06
C LEU A 388 -7.24 -3.70 -11.10
N LEU A 389 -6.87 -4.59 -12.02
CA LEU A 389 -7.76 -5.06 -13.08
C LEU A 389 -8.83 -6.03 -12.58
N THR A 390 -8.49 -6.96 -11.69
CA THR A 390 -9.49 -7.89 -11.10
C THR A 390 -10.51 -7.14 -10.24
N GLY A 391 -10.07 -6.23 -9.34
CA GLY A 391 -10.98 -5.41 -8.54
C GLY A 391 -11.79 -4.41 -9.38
N GLY A 392 -11.15 -3.72 -10.33
CA GLY A 392 -11.82 -2.78 -11.23
C GLY A 392 -12.88 -3.44 -12.11
N SER A 393 -12.56 -4.58 -12.72
CA SER A 393 -13.50 -5.31 -13.58
C SER A 393 -14.66 -5.94 -12.81
N ALA A 394 -14.44 -6.44 -11.59
CA ALA A 394 -15.50 -6.95 -10.73
C ALA A 394 -16.54 -5.85 -10.39
N VAL A 395 -16.08 -4.66 -9.99
CA VAL A 395 -16.97 -3.52 -9.70
C VAL A 395 -17.71 -3.04 -10.94
N MET A 396 -17.02 -2.92 -12.09
CA MET A 396 -17.66 -2.53 -13.36
C MET A 396 -18.74 -3.54 -13.76
N SER A 397 -18.48 -4.84 -13.67
CA SER A 397 -19.45 -5.88 -13.98
C SER A 397 -20.62 -5.88 -13.01
N SER A 398 -20.38 -5.82 -11.70
CA SER A 398 -21.44 -5.86 -10.69
C SER A 398 -22.36 -4.64 -10.73
N LEU A 399 -21.80 -3.43 -10.93
CA LEU A 399 -22.61 -2.20 -10.89
C LEU A 399 -23.24 -1.81 -12.23
N THR A 400 -22.69 -2.27 -13.36
CA THR A 400 -23.16 -1.84 -14.71
C THR A 400 -23.53 -2.97 -15.65
N GLY A 401 -23.30 -4.24 -15.27
CA GLY A 401 -23.45 -5.40 -16.16
C GLY A 401 -22.43 -5.46 -17.30
N MET A 402 -21.40 -4.60 -17.30
CA MET A 402 -20.32 -4.60 -18.29
C MET A 402 -19.50 -5.90 -18.16
N HIS A 403 -19.38 -6.66 -19.25
CA HIS A 403 -18.70 -7.96 -19.24
C HIS A 403 -17.27 -7.86 -18.66
N THR A 404 -16.94 -8.68 -17.66
CA THR A 404 -15.68 -8.60 -16.89
C THR A 404 -14.43 -8.59 -17.79
N VAL A 405 -14.40 -9.44 -18.82
CA VAL A 405 -13.28 -9.46 -19.79
C VAL A 405 -13.18 -8.14 -20.56
N ALA A 406 -14.31 -7.54 -20.95
CA ALA A 406 -14.27 -6.22 -21.60
C ALA A 406 -13.71 -5.16 -20.66
N ALA A 407 -14.05 -5.19 -19.37
CA ALA A 407 -13.47 -4.27 -18.38
C ALA A 407 -11.95 -4.49 -18.22
N CYS A 408 -11.47 -5.74 -18.14
CA CYS A 408 -10.02 -6.04 -18.09
C CYS A 408 -9.23 -5.46 -19.27
N TRP A 409 -9.80 -5.47 -20.48
CA TRP A 409 -9.14 -4.97 -21.69
C TRP A 409 -9.31 -3.47 -21.93
N LEU A 410 -10.42 -2.86 -21.48
CA LEU A 410 -10.73 -1.46 -21.78
C LEU A 410 -10.26 -0.49 -20.67
N LEU A 411 -10.17 -0.92 -19.41
CA LEU A 411 -9.66 -0.08 -18.30
C LEU A 411 -8.24 0.45 -18.54
N PRO A 412 -7.26 -0.33 -19.07
CA PRO A 412 -5.93 0.19 -19.38
C PRO A 412 -5.89 1.22 -20.50
N VAL A 413 -6.85 1.22 -21.45
CA VAL A 413 -6.71 1.92 -22.74
C VAL A 413 -6.53 3.43 -22.57
N GLY A 414 -7.38 4.08 -21.77
CA GLY A 414 -7.26 5.52 -21.51
C GLY A 414 -5.93 5.87 -20.83
N VAL A 415 -5.47 5.00 -19.93
CA VAL A 415 -4.21 5.19 -19.18
C VAL A 415 -3.00 5.09 -20.10
N ILE A 416 -2.92 4.03 -20.92
CA ILE A 416 -1.85 3.82 -21.90
C ILE A 416 -1.69 5.04 -22.81
N ILE A 417 -2.81 5.59 -23.31
CA ILE A 417 -2.80 6.77 -24.18
C ILE A 417 -2.18 7.97 -23.44
N TYR A 418 -2.65 8.31 -22.24
CA TYR A 418 -2.15 9.51 -21.55
C TYR A 418 -0.73 9.34 -20.99
N THR A 419 -0.34 8.13 -20.57
CA THR A 419 1.03 7.84 -20.12
C THR A 419 2.03 7.99 -21.27
N VAL A 420 1.68 7.56 -22.49
CA VAL A 420 2.51 7.74 -23.70
C VAL A 420 2.68 9.21 -24.10
N PHE A 421 1.67 10.07 -23.91
CA PHE A 421 1.76 11.47 -24.32
C PHE A 421 2.14 12.47 -23.20
N GLY A 422 2.02 12.10 -21.93
CA GLY A 422 2.14 13.03 -20.80
C GLY A 422 3.46 12.99 -20.03
N GLY A 423 4.14 11.84 -19.97
CA GLY A 423 5.31 11.65 -19.10
C GLY A 423 5.01 11.81 -17.60
N ILE A 424 6.04 11.81 -16.76
CA ILE A 424 5.85 11.76 -15.31
C ILE A 424 5.27 13.07 -14.74
N LYS A 425 5.63 14.27 -15.27
CA LYS A 425 5.05 15.56 -14.84
C LYS A 425 3.53 15.61 -15.02
N ALA A 426 2.99 15.17 -16.16
CA ALA A 426 1.55 15.08 -16.36
C ALA A 426 0.92 14.09 -15.38
N THR A 427 1.62 12.99 -15.08
CA THR A 427 1.14 11.96 -14.15
C THR A 427 1.00 12.47 -12.72
N PHE A 428 1.92 13.34 -12.24
CA PHE A 428 1.75 14.04 -10.95
C PHE A 428 0.45 14.87 -10.89
N LEU A 429 0.01 15.43 -12.03
CA LEU A 429 -1.18 16.29 -12.11
C LEU A 429 -2.47 15.49 -12.34
N THR A 430 -2.42 14.33 -13.03
CA THR A 430 -3.52 13.35 -12.98
C THR A 430 -3.72 12.80 -11.58
N ASP A 431 -2.64 12.46 -10.87
CA ASP A 431 -2.70 11.92 -9.52
C ASP A 431 -3.36 12.88 -8.53
N TYR A 432 -3.07 14.18 -8.67
CA TYR A 432 -3.80 15.22 -7.95
C TYR A 432 -5.31 15.18 -8.26
N ALA A 433 -5.69 15.14 -9.54
CA ALA A 433 -7.09 15.13 -9.95
C ALA A 433 -7.84 13.87 -9.49
N HIS A 434 -7.25 12.68 -9.67
CA HIS A 434 -7.77 11.40 -9.19
C HIS A 434 -7.98 11.44 -7.66
N THR A 435 -6.97 11.88 -6.91
CA THR A 435 -7.04 12.00 -5.43
C THR A 435 -8.15 12.95 -4.99
N LEU A 436 -8.31 14.09 -5.66
CA LEU A 436 -9.37 15.06 -5.32
C LEU A 436 -10.77 14.45 -5.50
N VAL A 437 -11.03 13.77 -6.62
CA VAL A 437 -12.32 13.12 -6.89
C VAL A 437 -12.60 12.02 -5.87
N ILE A 438 -11.61 11.19 -5.56
CA ILE A 438 -11.70 10.14 -4.53
C ILE A 438 -12.08 10.74 -3.16
N LEU A 439 -11.40 11.79 -2.72
CA LEU A 439 -11.67 12.46 -1.44
C LEU A 439 -13.08 13.05 -1.37
N ILE A 440 -13.56 13.67 -2.46
CA ILE A 440 -14.92 14.20 -2.54
C ILE A 440 -15.96 13.08 -2.39
N ILE A 441 -15.78 11.95 -3.07
CA ILE A 441 -16.73 10.82 -3.00
C ILE A 441 -16.72 10.18 -1.61
N ILE A 442 -15.55 10.00 -0.97
CA ILE A 442 -15.48 9.48 0.40
C ILE A 442 -16.18 10.44 1.37
N ILE A 443 -16.00 11.76 1.24
CA ILE A 443 -16.70 12.74 2.07
C ILE A 443 -18.21 12.68 1.85
N ILE A 444 -18.70 12.52 0.62
CA ILE A 444 -20.12 12.31 0.32
C ILE A 444 -20.62 11.07 1.06
N PHE A 445 -19.94 9.93 0.92
CA PHE A 445 -20.31 8.69 1.60
C PHE A 445 -20.33 8.82 3.14
N THR A 446 -19.31 9.44 3.73
CA THR A 446 -19.22 9.64 5.19
C THR A 446 -20.31 10.57 5.71
N LEU A 447 -20.57 11.70 5.04
CA LEU A 447 -21.62 12.63 5.44
C LEU A 447 -23.02 12.04 5.22
N THR A 448 -23.26 11.33 4.13
CA THR A 448 -24.53 10.62 3.92
C THR A 448 -24.77 9.60 5.02
N THR A 449 -23.80 8.72 5.29
CA THR A 449 -23.92 7.64 6.27
C THR A 449 -24.20 8.14 7.69
N TYR A 450 -23.48 9.18 8.13
CA TYR A 450 -23.49 9.61 9.54
C TYR A 450 -24.24 10.93 9.81
N VAL A 451 -24.88 11.54 8.81
CA VAL A 451 -25.60 12.82 8.98
C VAL A 451 -26.95 12.87 8.26
N THR A 452 -27.08 12.34 7.03
CA THR A 452 -28.27 12.64 6.19
C THR A 452 -29.06 11.44 5.67
N SER A 453 -28.59 10.19 5.85
CA SER A 453 -29.31 9.00 5.38
C SER A 453 -30.46 8.64 6.33
N ASP A 454 -31.65 8.43 5.77
CA ASP A 454 -32.82 7.95 6.55
C ASP A 454 -32.64 6.53 7.12
N LEU A 455 -31.68 5.76 6.58
CA LEU A 455 -31.39 4.38 7.01
C LEU A 455 -30.44 4.30 8.21
N ILE A 456 -29.52 5.27 8.34
CA ILE A 456 -28.49 5.31 9.38
C ILE A 456 -28.47 6.70 10.03
N GLY A 457 -28.02 7.73 9.29
CA GLY A 457 -28.17 9.14 9.64
C GLY A 457 -27.39 9.64 10.86
N SER A 458 -26.80 8.76 11.66
CA SER A 458 -26.01 9.11 12.84
C SER A 458 -25.02 8.01 13.24
N PRO A 459 -23.89 8.35 13.90
CA PRO A 459 -23.00 7.37 14.51
C PRO A 459 -23.70 6.50 15.57
N GLU A 460 -24.65 7.07 16.32
CA GLU A 460 -25.43 6.36 17.33
C GLU A 460 -26.34 5.29 16.73
N LYS A 461 -27.02 5.56 15.61
CA LYS A 461 -27.86 4.55 14.95
C LYS A 461 -27.02 3.50 14.23
N MET A 462 -25.87 3.88 13.65
CA MET A 462 -24.89 2.90 13.14
C MET A 462 -24.46 1.94 14.25
N TYR A 463 -24.13 2.46 15.44
CA TYR A 463 -23.76 1.63 16.60
C TYR A 463 -24.86 0.62 16.96
N GLU A 464 -26.12 1.07 17.02
CA GLU A 464 -27.28 0.21 17.33
C GLU A 464 -27.44 -0.91 16.28
N LEU A 465 -27.41 -0.56 15.00
CA LEU A 465 -27.51 -1.54 13.89
C LEU A 465 -26.35 -2.55 13.89
N LEU A 466 -25.14 -2.14 14.30
CA LEU A 466 -23.98 -3.04 14.44
C LEU A 466 -24.09 -3.99 15.65
N VAL A 467 -24.74 -3.56 16.73
CA VAL A 467 -25.08 -4.45 17.87
C VAL A 467 -26.16 -5.45 17.45
N GLU A 468 -27.26 -4.98 16.83
CA GLU A 468 -28.31 -5.84 16.25
C GLU A 468 -27.76 -6.82 15.20
N ALA A 469 -26.72 -6.45 14.46
CA ALA A 469 -26.02 -7.33 13.53
C ALA A 469 -25.12 -8.36 14.24
N ALA A 470 -24.46 -7.99 15.34
CA ALA A 470 -23.66 -8.92 16.15
C ALA A 470 -24.53 -9.98 16.85
N GLU A 471 -25.74 -9.62 17.29
CA GLU A 471 -26.70 -10.57 17.86
C GLU A 471 -27.18 -11.60 16.83
N ARG A 472 -27.47 -11.17 15.60
CA ARG A 472 -27.87 -12.06 14.50
C ARG A 472 -26.71 -12.91 13.99
N HIS A 473 -25.54 -12.30 13.81
CA HIS A 473 -24.38 -12.87 13.13
C HIS A 473 -23.08 -12.53 13.89
N PRO A 474 -22.82 -13.16 15.05
CA PRO A 474 -21.63 -12.89 15.86
C PRO A 474 -20.35 -13.33 15.14
N VAL A 475 -19.30 -12.51 15.22
CA VAL A 475 -18.02 -12.77 14.54
C VAL A 475 -17.13 -13.69 15.39
N ALA A 476 -16.83 -14.87 14.87
CA ALA A 476 -15.98 -15.84 15.55
C ALA A 476 -14.58 -15.28 15.84
N GLY A 477 -14.16 -15.32 17.11
CA GLY A 477 -12.87 -14.79 17.54
C GLY A 477 -12.82 -13.28 17.76
N ASN A 478 -13.95 -12.57 17.64
CA ASN A 478 -14.10 -11.22 18.17
C ASN A 478 -14.50 -11.24 19.65
N ALA A 479 -14.09 -10.23 20.43
CA ALA A 479 -14.61 -10.04 21.79
C ALA A 479 -16.14 -9.90 21.76
N GLU A 480 -16.85 -10.73 22.53
CA GLU A 480 -18.32 -10.80 22.59
C GLU A 480 -19.00 -11.03 21.22
N GLY A 481 -18.26 -11.53 20.22
CA GLY A 481 -18.75 -11.64 18.83
C GLY A 481 -18.97 -10.29 18.12
N SER A 482 -18.58 -9.18 18.74
CA SER A 482 -18.96 -7.82 18.34
C SER A 482 -18.20 -7.31 17.11
N TYR A 483 -18.88 -6.53 16.25
CA TYR A 483 -18.24 -5.73 15.19
C TYR A 483 -17.54 -4.46 15.73
N LEU A 484 -17.70 -4.15 17.02
CA LEU A 484 -17.26 -2.91 17.67
C LEU A 484 -16.07 -3.15 18.61
N THR A 485 -15.10 -3.98 18.22
CA THR A 485 -13.89 -4.24 19.03
C THR A 485 -12.62 -4.28 18.18
N MET A 486 -11.48 -3.91 18.78
CA MET A 486 -10.16 -4.16 18.21
C MET A 486 -9.69 -5.60 18.39
N ARG A 487 -10.27 -6.35 19.35
CA ARG A 487 -9.95 -7.77 19.60
C ARG A 487 -10.65 -8.63 18.56
N SER A 488 -10.01 -8.82 17.40
CA SER A 488 -10.45 -9.72 16.34
C SER A 488 -9.34 -10.68 15.93
N SER A 489 -9.56 -11.99 16.05
CA SER A 489 -8.56 -12.99 15.67
C SER A 489 -8.26 -12.98 14.16
N ALA A 490 -9.27 -12.92 13.30
CA ALA A 490 -9.07 -12.78 11.85
C ALA A 490 -8.50 -11.40 11.49
N GLY A 491 -8.93 -10.32 12.17
CA GLY A 491 -8.39 -8.98 11.99
C GLY A 491 -6.88 -8.87 12.26
N ILE A 492 -6.35 -9.54 13.30
CA ILE A 492 -4.91 -9.53 13.59
C ILE A 492 -4.11 -10.49 12.68
N ILE A 493 -4.71 -11.57 12.19
CA ILE A 493 -4.09 -12.42 11.15
C ILE A 493 -3.94 -11.61 9.86
N PHE A 494 -5.01 -10.95 9.43
CA PHE A 494 -4.99 -10.04 8.29
C PHE A 494 -3.97 -8.91 8.49
N PHE A 495 -3.89 -8.31 9.69
CA PHE A 495 -2.88 -7.29 9.99
C PHE A 495 -1.45 -7.76 9.64
N VAL A 496 -1.07 -8.98 10.03
CA VAL A 496 0.27 -9.51 9.75
C VAL A 496 0.47 -9.75 8.25
N ILE A 497 -0.52 -10.35 7.56
CA ILE A 497 -0.48 -10.54 6.09
C ILE A 497 -0.35 -9.19 5.37
N ASN A 498 -1.19 -8.23 5.73
CA ASN A 498 -1.22 -6.86 5.23
C ASN A 498 0.12 -6.15 5.43
N LEU A 499 0.70 -6.24 6.64
CA LEU A 499 1.99 -5.65 6.97
C LEU A 499 3.09 -6.22 6.08
N VAL A 500 3.16 -7.55 5.97
CA VAL A 500 4.18 -8.25 5.17
C VAL A 500 4.03 -7.98 3.68
N GLY A 501 2.82 -8.08 3.13
CA GLY A 501 2.57 -7.87 1.72
C GLY A 501 2.87 -6.44 1.28
N ASN A 502 2.46 -5.44 2.08
CA ASN A 502 2.75 -4.04 1.77
C ASN A 502 4.23 -3.69 1.94
N PHE A 503 5.00 -4.38 2.80
CA PHE A 503 6.46 -4.25 2.77
C PHE A 503 7.03 -4.67 1.42
N GLY A 504 6.51 -5.79 0.89
CA GLY A 504 6.81 -6.28 -0.44
C GLY A 504 6.52 -5.27 -1.54
N THR A 505 5.27 -4.84 -1.66
CA THR A 505 4.83 -3.98 -2.77
C THR A 505 5.48 -2.61 -2.78
N VAL A 506 5.94 -2.12 -1.62
CA VAL A 506 6.43 -0.74 -1.48
C VAL A 506 7.93 -0.64 -1.67
N PHE A 507 8.70 -1.62 -1.17
CA PHE A 507 10.16 -1.57 -1.16
C PHE A 507 10.79 -2.22 -2.40
N LEU A 508 9.97 -2.72 -3.33
CA LEU A 508 10.36 -3.41 -4.55
C LEU A 508 9.69 -2.86 -5.82
N ASP A 509 8.59 -2.09 -5.70
CA ASP A 509 8.02 -1.37 -6.84
C ASP A 509 8.89 -0.15 -7.23
N ASN A 510 9.27 -0.12 -8.50
CA ASN A 510 10.02 0.99 -9.09
C ASN A 510 9.18 2.28 -9.20
N GLY A 511 7.85 2.22 -9.26
CA GLY A 511 6.97 3.39 -9.30
C GLY A 511 7.13 4.29 -8.07
N TYR A 512 7.26 3.71 -6.88
CA TYR A 512 7.58 4.49 -5.67
C TYR A 512 8.99 5.08 -5.68
N PHE A 513 9.97 4.36 -6.21
CA PHE A 513 11.33 4.88 -6.36
C PHE A 513 11.39 6.02 -7.38
N GLN A 514 10.69 5.94 -8.51
CA GLN A 514 10.58 7.03 -9.48
C GLN A 514 9.96 8.30 -8.88
N LYS A 515 8.91 8.16 -8.07
CA LYS A 515 8.30 9.30 -7.36
C LYS A 515 9.24 9.90 -6.33
N ALA A 516 10.01 9.07 -5.64
CA ALA A 516 11.05 9.53 -4.73
C ALA A 516 12.13 10.29 -5.50
N ILE A 517 12.67 9.71 -6.57
CA ILE A 517 13.66 10.30 -7.48
C ILE A 517 13.12 11.64 -7.99
N SER A 518 11.91 11.72 -8.51
CA SER A 518 11.31 12.94 -9.09
C SER A 518 11.00 14.06 -8.10
N ALA A 519 10.92 13.78 -6.80
CA ALA A 519 10.67 14.81 -5.80
C ALA A 519 11.90 15.71 -5.59
N ASN A 520 11.69 17.03 -5.43
CA ASN A 520 12.78 17.92 -5.04
C ASN A 520 13.34 17.51 -3.66
N PRO A 521 14.67 17.37 -3.47
CA PRO A 521 15.22 16.85 -2.22
C PRO A 521 14.82 17.62 -0.95
N ALA A 522 14.63 18.94 -1.03
CA ALA A 522 14.19 19.77 0.10
C ALA A 522 12.70 19.56 0.44
N HIS A 523 11.90 19.10 -0.52
CA HIS A 523 10.46 18.91 -0.41
C HIS A 523 10.03 17.44 -0.24
N ALA A 524 10.91 16.48 -0.57
CA ALA A 524 10.63 15.05 -0.49
C ALA A 524 10.18 14.62 0.92
N LEU A 525 10.95 14.94 1.97
CA LEU A 525 10.61 14.55 3.35
C LEU A 525 9.21 15.04 3.77
N SER A 526 8.91 16.31 3.48
CA SER A 526 7.63 16.90 3.86
C SER A 526 6.47 16.36 3.03
N GLY A 527 6.69 16.10 1.74
CA GLY A 527 5.73 15.47 0.84
C GLY A 527 5.37 14.05 1.27
N TYR A 528 6.36 13.21 1.55
CA TYR A 528 6.11 11.82 1.98
C TYR A 528 5.45 11.71 3.36
N ILE A 529 5.85 12.54 4.34
CA ILE A 529 5.22 12.56 5.66
C ILE A 529 3.76 13.06 5.57
N LEU A 530 3.51 14.15 4.84
CA LEU A 530 2.16 14.68 4.66
C LEU A 530 1.29 13.69 3.87
N GLY A 531 1.86 13.07 2.84
CA GLY A 531 1.22 12.03 2.03
C GLY A 531 0.82 10.82 2.88
N GLY A 532 1.73 10.24 3.66
CA GLY A 532 1.43 9.09 4.52
C GLY A 532 0.37 9.37 5.60
N LEU A 533 0.48 10.52 6.29
CA LEU A 533 -0.51 10.94 7.30
C LEU A 533 -1.89 11.25 6.70
N THR A 534 -1.93 11.69 5.45
CA THR A 534 -3.16 11.92 4.69
C THR A 534 -3.75 10.59 4.22
N TRP A 535 -2.91 9.72 3.65
CA TRP A 535 -3.31 8.45 3.08
C TRP A 535 -4.01 7.57 4.11
N PHE A 536 -3.54 7.50 5.36
CA PHE A 536 -4.19 6.74 6.45
C PHE A 536 -5.71 6.93 6.52
N SER A 537 -6.18 8.18 6.36
CA SER A 537 -7.61 8.50 6.46
C SER A 537 -8.46 7.90 5.33
N ILE A 538 -7.89 7.70 4.14
CA ILE A 538 -8.63 7.29 2.95
C ILE A 538 -9.20 5.87 3.12
N PRO A 539 -8.41 4.79 3.32
CA PRO A 539 -8.97 3.47 3.58
C PRO A 539 -9.65 3.40 4.95
N TRP A 540 -9.12 4.05 5.99
CA TRP A 540 -9.68 3.95 7.33
C TRP A 540 -11.11 4.50 7.39
N VAL A 541 -11.33 5.73 6.90
CA VAL A 541 -12.65 6.39 6.94
C VAL A 541 -13.58 5.79 5.90
N CYS A 542 -13.10 5.48 4.69
CA CYS A 542 -13.91 4.85 3.66
C CYS A 542 -14.44 3.48 4.11
N ALA A 543 -13.59 2.61 4.67
CA ALA A 543 -13.99 1.29 5.12
C ALA A 543 -14.78 1.30 6.44
N THR A 544 -14.44 2.19 7.38
CA THR A 544 -15.27 2.42 8.59
C THR A 544 -16.67 2.91 8.20
N THR A 545 -16.79 3.72 7.15
CA THR A 545 -18.09 4.18 6.63
C THR A 545 -18.81 3.03 5.90
N MET A 546 -18.26 2.59 4.77
CA MET A 546 -18.96 1.76 3.79
C MET A 546 -18.99 0.28 4.17
N GLY A 547 -17.91 -0.24 4.75
CA GLY A 547 -17.88 -1.64 5.17
C GLY A 547 -18.72 -1.90 6.43
N LEU A 548 -18.83 -0.93 7.35
CA LEU A 548 -19.79 -1.02 8.46
C LEU A 548 -21.23 -0.75 8.01
N ALA A 549 -21.45 0.17 7.05
CA ALA A 549 -22.77 0.36 6.44
C ALA A 549 -23.27 -0.91 5.75
N ALA A 550 -22.39 -1.72 5.14
CA ALA A 550 -22.77 -3.03 4.61
C ALA A 550 -23.33 -3.95 5.71
N ILE A 551 -22.63 -4.10 6.84
CA ILE A 551 -23.10 -4.91 7.98
C ILE A 551 -24.43 -4.37 8.54
N ALA A 552 -24.53 -3.05 8.71
CA ALA A 552 -25.70 -2.39 9.29
C ALA A 552 -26.95 -2.50 8.40
N LEU A 553 -26.79 -2.51 7.07
CA LEU A 553 -27.88 -2.53 6.10
C LEU A 553 -28.17 -3.89 5.49
N GLU A 554 -27.37 -4.93 5.73
CA GLU A 554 -27.54 -6.26 5.11
C GLU A 554 -28.94 -6.87 5.28
N ASN A 555 -29.62 -6.57 6.39
CA ASN A 555 -31.00 -7.01 6.67
C ASN A 555 -32.07 -5.95 6.35
N ASN A 556 -31.74 -4.98 5.48
CA ASN A 556 -32.65 -3.95 4.98
C ASN A 556 -33.01 -4.24 3.51
N PRO A 557 -34.29 -4.11 3.08
CA PRO A 557 -34.69 -4.28 1.69
C PRO A 557 -33.98 -3.40 0.65
N ALA A 558 -33.32 -2.31 1.07
CA ALA A 558 -32.47 -1.50 0.20
C ALA A 558 -31.12 -2.18 -0.17
N PHE A 559 -30.71 -3.23 0.55
CA PHE A 559 -29.42 -3.87 0.37
C PHE A 559 -29.47 -4.95 -0.73
N PRO A 560 -28.50 -4.99 -1.68
CA PRO A 560 -28.63 -5.80 -2.91
C PRO A 560 -28.84 -7.31 -2.72
N THR A 561 -28.38 -7.89 -1.61
CA THR A 561 -28.50 -9.34 -1.35
C THR A 561 -29.74 -9.71 -0.54
N TYR A 562 -30.49 -8.74 -0.01
CA TYR A 562 -31.59 -8.96 0.92
C TYR A 562 -32.65 -9.95 0.37
N PRO A 563 -33.14 -10.92 1.17
CA PRO A 563 -32.89 -11.14 2.60
C PRO A 563 -31.66 -12.00 2.91
N ASN A 564 -30.84 -12.33 1.91
CA ASN A 564 -29.66 -13.17 2.09
C ASN A 564 -28.45 -12.34 2.54
N ARG A 565 -27.56 -13.00 3.28
CA ARG A 565 -26.23 -12.49 3.62
C ARG A 565 -25.38 -12.33 2.34
N MET A 566 -24.41 -11.41 2.33
CA MET A 566 -23.41 -11.35 1.27
C MET A 566 -22.66 -12.68 1.10
N ASP A 567 -22.54 -13.13 -0.15
CA ASP A 567 -21.71 -14.29 -0.48
C ASP A 567 -20.23 -14.01 -0.23
N ALA A 568 -19.50 -15.00 0.29
CA ALA A 568 -18.07 -14.88 0.55
C ALA A 568 -17.25 -14.57 -0.73
N ALA A 569 -17.76 -14.98 -1.90
CA ALA A 569 -17.19 -14.65 -3.21
C ALA A 569 -17.29 -13.15 -3.50
N ASP A 570 -18.43 -12.51 -3.23
CA ASP A 570 -18.64 -11.07 -3.43
C ASP A 570 -17.80 -10.23 -2.47
N VAL A 571 -17.69 -10.65 -1.20
CA VAL A 571 -16.79 -10.03 -0.22
C VAL A 571 -15.33 -10.13 -0.68
N SER A 572 -14.90 -11.29 -1.20
CA SER A 572 -13.54 -11.52 -1.73
C SER A 572 -13.27 -10.79 -3.06
N ALA A 573 -14.30 -10.54 -3.86
CA ALA A 573 -14.26 -9.69 -5.05
C ALA A 573 -14.23 -8.18 -4.70
N GLY A 574 -14.49 -7.80 -3.45
CA GLY A 574 -14.47 -6.42 -2.98
C GLY A 574 -15.81 -5.70 -3.01
N LEU A 575 -16.93 -6.40 -3.25
CA LEU A 575 -18.23 -5.80 -3.55
C LEU A 575 -18.97 -5.21 -2.34
N THR A 576 -18.41 -5.34 -1.12
CA THR A 576 -18.93 -4.73 0.11
C THR A 576 -19.18 -3.22 -0.02
N LEU A 577 -18.20 -2.46 -0.52
CA LEU A 577 -18.34 -1.01 -0.71
C LEU A 577 -19.39 -0.68 -1.78
N PRO A 578 -19.35 -1.28 -3.00
CA PRO A 578 -20.43 -1.20 -3.98
C PRO A 578 -21.84 -1.42 -3.40
N TYR A 579 -22.05 -2.48 -2.63
CA TYR A 579 -23.39 -2.83 -2.12
C TYR A 579 -23.88 -1.87 -1.05
N ALA A 580 -23.00 -1.43 -0.14
CA ALA A 580 -23.33 -0.36 0.81
C ALA A 580 -23.66 0.97 0.12
N ALA A 581 -22.95 1.32 -0.96
CA ALA A 581 -23.24 2.53 -1.73
C ALA A 581 -24.61 2.47 -2.41
N VAL A 582 -24.95 1.33 -3.02
CA VAL A 582 -26.28 1.09 -3.61
C VAL A 582 -27.37 1.16 -2.55
N ALA A 583 -27.16 0.58 -1.36
CA ALA A 583 -28.14 0.62 -0.28
C ALA A 583 -28.36 2.05 0.27
N LEU A 584 -27.30 2.84 0.41
CA LEU A 584 -27.36 4.20 0.98
C LEU A 584 -27.86 5.27 -0.01
N LEU A 585 -27.54 5.13 -1.30
CA LEU A 585 -27.68 6.21 -2.30
C LEU A 585 -28.28 5.72 -3.65
N GLY A 586 -28.75 4.47 -3.72
CA GLY A 586 -29.33 3.87 -4.91
C GLY A 586 -28.40 3.96 -6.13
N LYS A 587 -28.98 4.37 -7.28
CA LYS A 587 -28.22 4.60 -8.51
C LYS A 587 -27.13 5.67 -8.37
N GLY A 588 -27.33 6.67 -7.50
CA GLY A 588 -26.32 7.69 -7.20
C GLY A 588 -25.08 7.09 -6.54
N GLY A 589 -25.28 6.15 -5.60
CA GLY A 589 -24.21 5.41 -4.95
C GLY A 589 -23.47 4.47 -5.91
N ALA A 590 -24.20 3.82 -6.83
CA ALA A 590 -23.58 3.02 -7.89
C ALA A 590 -22.66 3.88 -8.77
N VAL A 591 -23.13 5.05 -9.25
CA VAL A 591 -22.32 5.97 -10.08
C VAL A 591 -21.11 6.48 -9.30
N ALA A 592 -21.31 6.89 -8.04
CA ALA A 592 -20.22 7.34 -7.18
C ALA A 592 -19.15 6.25 -7.00
N THR A 593 -19.54 5.00 -6.79
CA THR A 593 -18.59 3.88 -6.67
C THR A 593 -17.89 3.55 -7.99
N VAL A 594 -18.61 3.54 -9.11
CA VAL A 594 -18.00 3.34 -10.44
C VAL A 594 -16.94 4.40 -10.71
N LEU A 595 -17.21 5.68 -10.40
CA LEU A 595 -16.25 6.78 -10.53
C LEU A 595 -15.08 6.63 -9.55
N LEU A 596 -15.36 6.36 -8.27
CA LEU A 596 -14.36 6.16 -7.22
C LEU A 596 -13.33 5.09 -7.59
N ILE A 597 -13.81 3.92 -8.02
CA ILE A 597 -12.96 2.80 -8.40
C ILE A 597 -12.28 3.05 -9.74
N PHE A 598 -12.92 3.72 -10.69
CA PHE A 598 -12.26 4.14 -11.93
C PHE A 598 -11.07 5.06 -11.64
N MET A 599 -11.22 6.12 -10.82
CA MET A 599 -10.13 7.02 -10.42
C MET A 599 -8.97 6.28 -9.70
N ALA A 600 -9.32 5.31 -8.84
CA ALA A 600 -8.33 4.51 -8.11
C ALA A 600 -7.58 3.52 -9.03
N VAL A 601 -8.25 2.92 -10.01
CA VAL A 601 -7.63 2.06 -11.03
C VAL A 601 -6.75 2.88 -11.96
N THR A 602 -7.21 4.02 -12.49
CA THR A 602 -6.45 4.80 -13.48
C THR A 602 -5.17 5.39 -12.89
N SER A 603 -5.22 6.01 -11.69
CA SER A 603 -4.01 6.55 -11.04
C SER A 603 -2.96 5.47 -10.80
N ALA A 604 -3.34 4.38 -10.14
CA ALA A 604 -2.42 3.31 -9.81
C ALA A 604 -1.87 2.63 -11.08
N MET A 605 -2.72 2.38 -12.09
CA MET A 605 -2.29 1.85 -13.38
C MET A 605 -1.25 2.76 -14.07
N SER A 606 -1.39 4.09 -14.01
CA SER A 606 -0.37 4.98 -14.57
C SER A 606 0.96 4.90 -13.81
N ALA A 607 0.96 4.68 -12.49
CA ALA A 607 2.20 4.46 -11.75
C ALA A 607 2.88 3.14 -12.16
N GLU A 608 2.12 2.05 -12.24
CA GLU A 608 2.61 0.73 -12.68
C GLU A 608 3.17 0.76 -14.11
N LEU A 609 2.51 1.46 -15.04
CA LEU A 609 2.97 1.59 -16.41
C LEU A 609 4.30 2.35 -16.52
N ILE A 610 4.53 3.38 -15.70
CA ILE A 610 5.82 4.10 -15.66
C ILE A 610 6.88 3.29 -14.90
N ALA A 611 6.49 2.57 -13.84
CA ALA A 611 7.34 1.63 -13.10
C ALA A 611 8.01 0.64 -14.07
N VAL A 612 7.18 -0.07 -14.82
CA VAL A 612 7.61 -1.12 -15.76
C VAL A 612 8.26 -0.56 -17.01
N SER A 613 7.76 0.53 -17.60
CA SER A 613 8.37 1.10 -18.80
C SER A 613 9.78 1.62 -18.54
N SER A 614 10.07 2.13 -17.34
CA SER A 614 11.43 2.53 -16.95
C SER A 614 12.34 1.34 -16.66
N ILE A 615 11.85 0.26 -16.01
CA ILE A 615 12.60 -1.00 -15.89
C ILE A 615 12.96 -1.52 -17.29
N PHE A 616 11.99 -1.55 -18.20
CA PHE A 616 12.24 -1.95 -19.58
C PHE A 616 13.23 -1.02 -20.30
N THR A 617 13.15 0.29 -20.09
CA THR A 617 13.96 1.28 -20.82
C THR A 617 15.40 1.36 -20.31
N TYR A 618 15.60 1.52 -19.00
CA TYR A 618 16.91 1.77 -18.41
C TYR A 618 17.61 0.47 -17.98
N ASP A 619 16.88 -0.45 -17.37
CA ASP A 619 17.44 -1.68 -16.78
C ASP A 619 17.50 -2.85 -17.78
N ILE A 620 16.64 -2.90 -18.79
CA ILE A 620 16.68 -3.93 -19.84
C ILE A 620 17.28 -3.36 -21.14
N TYR A 621 16.61 -2.40 -21.78
CA TYR A 621 16.94 -1.94 -23.12
C TYR A 621 18.28 -1.21 -23.17
N ARG A 622 18.45 -0.11 -22.42
CA ARG A 622 19.74 0.61 -22.33
C ARG A 622 20.82 -0.31 -21.78
N THR A 623 20.55 -0.99 -20.67
CA THR A 623 21.59 -1.73 -19.93
C THR A 623 22.11 -2.99 -20.63
N TYR A 624 21.26 -3.76 -21.33
CA TYR A 624 21.66 -5.04 -21.95
C TYR A 624 21.50 -5.12 -23.47
N ILE A 625 20.61 -4.33 -24.09
CA ILE A 625 20.30 -4.44 -25.52
C ILE A 625 21.04 -3.37 -26.34
N ASN A 626 21.02 -2.12 -25.90
CA ASN A 626 21.68 -0.99 -26.58
C ASN A 626 22.22 0.06 -25.59
N PRO A 627 23.45 -0.12 -25.06
CA PRO A 627 24.10 0.83 -24.15
C PRO A 627 24.35 2.23 -24.70
N LYS A 628 24.27 2.41 -26.03
CA LYS A 628 24.46 3.69 -26.72
C LYS A 628 23.14 4.26 -27.29
N ALA A 629 22.00 3.90 -26.71
CA ALA A 629 20.71 4.46 -27.11
C ALA A 629 20.60 5.95 -26.76
N SER A 630 20.31 6.79 -27.77
CA SER A 630 19.97 8.21 -27.58
C SER A 630 18.58 8.38 -26.95
N GLY A 631 18.31 9.54 -26.35
CA GLY A 631 17.04 9.83 -25.64
C GLY A 631 15.79 9.54 -26.47
N LYS A 632 15.82 9.86 -27.78
CA LYS A 632 14.74 9.55 -28.74
C LYS A 632 14.43 8.05 -28.84
N ARG A 633 15.44 7.18 -28.79
CA ARG A 633 15.26 5.71 -28.78
C ARG A 633 14.79 5.18 -27.43
N LEU A 634 15.21 5.80 -26.32
CA LEU A 634 14.75 5.46 -24.98
C LEU A 634 13.26 5.77 -24.80
N ILE A 635 12.80 6.94 -25.26
CA ILE A 635 11.36 7.30 -25.26
C ILE A 635 10.54 6.29 -26.10
N ALA A 636 11.02 5.91 -27.28
CA ALA A 636 10.35 4.90 -28.12
C ALA A 636 10.28 3.52 -27.43
N ALA A 637 11.35 3.10 -26.74
CA ALA A 637 11.36 1.88 -25.95
C ALA A 637 10.38 1.93 -24.76
N SER A 638 10.29 3.08 -24.07
CA SER A 638 9.33 3.32 -23.00
C SER A 638 7.89 3.18 -23.49
N HIS A 639 7.53 3.85 -24.60
CA HIS A 639 6.17 3.77 -25.18
C HIS A 639 5.80 2.34 -25.59
N ALA A 640 6.74 1.59 -26.17
CA ALA A 640 6.54 0.17 -26.49
C ALA A 640 6.32 -0.67 -25.21
N GLY A 641 7.06 -0.40 -24.13
CA GLY A 641 6.89 -1.04 -22.83
C GLY A 641 5.51 -0.79 -22.21
N VAL A 642 5.03 0.46 -22.21
CA VAL A 642 3.69 0.84 -21.72
C VAL A 642 2.60 0.07 -22.48
N ALA A 643 2.65 0.07 -23.82
CA ALA A 643 1.66 -0.62 -24.64
C ALA A 643 1.68 -2.15 -24.47
N ALA A 644 2.88 -2.75 -24.43
CA ALA A 644 3.05 -4.18 -24.24
C ALA A 644 2.55 -4.64 -22.86
N TRP A 645 2.86 -3.89 -21.80
CA TRP A 645 2.41 -4.21 -20.44
C TRP A 645 0.89 -4.22 -20.32
N GLY A 646 0.22 -3.20 -20.87
CA GLY A 646 -1.24 -3.12 -20.87
C GLY A 646 -1.91 -4.33 -21.51
N VAL A 647 -1.41 -4.79 -22.66
CA VAL A 647 -1.91 -5.99 -23.35
C VAL A 647 -1.64 -7.27 -22.54
N VAL A 648 -0.41 -7.45 -22.04
CA VAL A 648 -0.03 -8.62 -21.25
C VAL A 648 -0.86 -8.72 -19.97
N MET A 649 -1.07 -7.61 -19.26
CA MET A 649 -1.82 -7.60 -18.00
C MET A 649 -3.33 -7.70 -18.18
N ALA A 650 -3.90 -7.19 -19.28
CA ALA A 650 -5.29 -7.45 -19.66
C ALA A 650 -5.52 -8.95 -19.93
N ALA A 651 -4.62 -9.60 -20.65
CA ALA A 651 -4.66 -11.05 -20.88
C ALA A 651 -4.47 -11.86 -19.59
N PHE A 652 -3.50 -11.49 -18.75
CA PHE A 652 -3.25 -12.15 -17.46
C PHE A 652 -4.44 -12.03 -16.51
N SER A 653 -5.05 -10.84 -16.40
CA SER A 653 -6.23 -10.64 -15.55
C SER A 653 -7.48 -11.33 -16.10
N THR A 654 -7.58 -11.48 -17.42
CA THR A 654 -8.60 -12.33 -18.07
C THR A 654 -8.41 -13.81 -17.68
N MET A 655 -7.18 -14.31 -17.66
CA MET A 655 -6.86 -15.66 -17.20
C MET A 655 -7.22 -15.84 -15.71
N LEU A 656 -6.83 -14.91 -14.83
CA LEU A 656 -7.16 -14.97 -13.40
C LEU A 656 -8.67 -15.02 -13.13
N TYR A 657 -9.47 -14.26 -13.89
CA TYR A 657 -10.93 -14.30 -13.82
C TYR A 657 -11.48 -15.71 -14.13
N TYR A 658 -11.01 -16.37 -15.19
CA TYR A 658 -11.44 -17.73 -15.53
C TYR A 658 -10.91 -18.82 -14.57
N VAL A 659 -9.79 -18.58 -13.88
CA VAL A 659 -9.28 -19.46 -12.81
C VAL A 659 -10.02 -19.25 -11.48
N GLY A 660 -10.82 -18.19 -11.35
CA GLY A 660 -11.54 -17.85 -10.12
C GLY A 660 -10.69 -17.16 -9.05
N VAL A 661 -9.58 -16.53 -9.45
CA VAL A 661 -8.71 -15.77 -8.55
C VAL A 661 -9.25 -14.35 -8.37
N SER A 662 -9.69 -14.03 -7.15
CA SER A 662 -10.21 -12.70 -6.79
C SER A 662 -9.10 -11.70 -6.47
N MET A 663 -9.47 -10.41 -6.42
CA MET A 663 -8.62 -9.34 -5.91
C MET A 663 -8.20 -9.61 -4.45
N GLY A 664 -9.12 -10.09 -3.60
CA GLY A 664 -8.81 -10.48 -2.22
C GLY A 664 -7.79 -11.60 -2.10
N PHE A 665 -7.85 -12.64 -2.95
CA PHE A 665 -6.84 -13.69 -3.01
C PHE A 665 -5.46 -13.10 -3.32
N LEU A 666 -5.35 -12.29 -4.38
CA LEU A 666 -4.09 -11.67 -4.82
C LEU A 666 -3.49 -10.78 -3.71
N TYR A 667 -4.35 -10.08 -2.97
CA TYR A 667 -3.94 -9.21 -1.86
C TYR A 667 -3.30 -9.99 -0.72
N LEU A 668 -3.86 -11.15 -0.34
CA LEU A 668 -3.24 -12.00 0.68
C LEU A 668 -1.99 -12.72 0.16
N PHE A 669 -1.98 -13.06 -1.14
CA PHE A 669 -0.90 -13.78 -1.79
C PHE A 669 0.38 -12.96 -2.00
N MET A 670 0.27 -11.64 -2.18
CA MET A 670 1.38 -10.82 -2.70
C MET A 670 2.69 -11.00 -1.93
N GLY A 671 2.67 -10.97 -0.60
CA GLY A 671 3.89 -11.08 0.21
C GLY A 671 4.49 -12.49 0.26
N VAL A 672 3.72 -13.55 -0.05
CA VAL A 672 4.27 -14.90 -0.26
C VAL A 672 5.30 -14.88 -1.38
N ILE A 673 5.05 -14.12 -2.45
CA ILE A 673 5.92 -14.06 -3.64
C ILE A 673 7.06 -13.05 -3.48
N ILE A 674 6.79 -11.83 -3.02
CA ILE A 674 7.77 -10.73 -3.16
C ILE A 674 8.53 -10.36 -1.87
N SER A 675 7.97 -10.61 -0.67
CA SER A 675 8.50 -9.98 0.56
C SER A 675 9.89 -10.46 1.00
N SER A 676 10.40 -11.57 0.48
CA SER A 676 11.76 -12.06 0.73
C SER A 676 12.87 -11.14 0.20
N ALA A 677 12.58 -10.29 -0.79
CA ALA A 677 13.55 -9.32 -1.32
C ALA A 677 13.59 -8.01 -0.52
N VAL A 678 12.64 -7.74 0.38
CA VAL A 678 12.52 -6.44 1.09
C VAL A 678 13.71 -6.17 2.02
N ILE A 679 14.03 -7.10 2.91
CA ILE A 679 15.13 -6.89 3.87
C ILE A 679 16.48 -6.70 3.14
N PRO A 680 16.87 -7.52 2.14
CA PRO A 680 18.11 -7.28 1.44
C PRO A 680 18.06 -6.08 0.47
N SER A 681 16.88 -5.62 -0.02
CA SER A 681 16.78 -4.33 -0.75
C SER A 681 16.99 -3.13 0.20
N VAL A 682 16.39 -3.15 1.40
CA VAL A 682 16.61 -2.11 2.43
C VAL A 682 18.08 -2.02 2.84
N LEU A 683 18.72 -3.16 3.09
CA LEU A 683 20.13 -3.20 3.49
C LEU A 683 21.09 -2.77 2.35
N THR A 684 20.65 -2.86 1.07
CA THR A 684 21.39 -2.32 -0.09
C THR A 684 21.69 -0.83 0.08
N LEU A 685 20.76 -0.09 0.71
CA LEU A 685 20.92 1.34 1.00
C LEU A 685 21.30 1.64 2.46
N LEU A 686 21.04 0.76 3.43
CA LEU A 686 21.29 1.07 4.85
C LEU A 686 22.58 0.48 5.43
N TRP A 687 23.10 -0.65 4.91
CA TRP A 687 24.20 -1.38 5.55
C TRP A 687 25.37 -1.65 4.60
N LYS A 688 26.54 -1.08 4.89
CA LYS A 688 27.77 -1.27 4.10
C LYS A 688 28.33 -2.71 4.11
N GLY A 689 27.91 -3.53 5.09
CA GLY A 689 28.43 -4.89 5.30
C GLY A 689 27.79 -5.99 4.46
N GLN A 690 26.65 -5.72 3.82
CA GLN A 690 25.96 -6.72 3.00
C GLN A 690 26.78 -7.05 1.75
N ASN A 691 27.28 -8.28 1.67
CA ASN A 691 27.97 -8.80 0.50
C ASN A 691 27.00 -9.20 -0.63
N LYS A 692 27.57 -9.43 -1.81
CA LYS A 692 26.84 -9.80 -3.03
C LYS A 692 26.06 -11.12 -2.91
N GLN A 693 26.62 -12.12 -2.26
CA GLN A 693 26.01 -13.44 -2.09
C GLN A 693 24.75 -13.34 -1.23
N ALA A 694 24.81 -12.62 -0.11
CA ALA A 694 23.68 -12.32 0.76
C ALA A 694 22.59 -11.54 0.02
N ALA A 695 22.96 -10.56 -0.83
CA ALA A 695 21.99 -9.79 -1.62
C ALA A 695 21.31 -10.59 -2.75
N VAL A 696 22.03 -11.52 -3.39
CA VAL A 696 21.55 -12.30 -4.56
C VAL A 696 20.82 -13.57 -4.14
N MET A 697 21.34 -14.34 -3.18
CA MET A 697 20.80 -15.66 -2.83
C MET A 697 19.60 -15.56 -1.88
N THR A 698 19.57 -14.56 -1.00
CA THR A 698 18.50 -14.43 0.01
C THR A 698 17.10 -14.32 -0.60
N PRO A 699 16.82 -13.48 -1.62
CA PRO A 699 15.49 -13.41 -2.22
C PRO A 699 15.03 -14.76 -2.79
N ILE A 700 15.94 -15.47 -3.46
CA ILE A 700 15.69 -16.77 -4.11
C ILE A 700 15.40 -17.87 -3.08
N LEU A 701 16.23 -17.96 -2.04
CA LEU A 701 16.01 -18.92 -0.95
C LEU A 701 14.75 -18.58 -0.15
N GLY A 702 14.45 -17.30 0.04
CA GLY A 702 13.26 -16.84 0.76
C GLY A 702 11.95 -17.12 0.02
N ILE A 703 11.89 -16.90 -1.30
CA ILE A 703 10.69 -17.23 -2.09
C ILE A 703 10.49 -18.76 -2.20
N ALA A 704 11.57 -19.53 -2.31
CA ALA A 704 11.48 -20.99 -2.23
C ALA A 704 10.94 -21.45 -0.86
N THR A 705 11.37 -20.79 0.22
CA THR A 705 10.88 -21.07 1.59
C THR A 705 9.41 -20.69 1.76
N SER A 706 8.98 -19.50 1.32
CA SER A 706 7.60 -19.03 1.45
C SER A 706 6.60 -19.88 0.65
N ILE A 707 6.94 -20.25 -0.59
CA ILE A 707 6.10 -21.13 -1.43
C ILE A 707 6.00 -22.52 -0.78
N SER A 708 7.11 -23.07 -0.27
CA SER A 708 7.10 -24.38 0.41
C SER A 708 6.26 -24.36 1.68
N VAL A 709 6.33 -23.29 2.48
CA VAL A 709 5.52 -23.11 3.68
C VAL A 709 4.04 -22.89 3.34
N TRP A 710 3.72 -22.06 2.35
CA TRP A 710 2.35 -21.78 1.90
C TRP A 710 1.65 -23.06 1.39
N LEU A 711 2.28 -23.80 0.47
CA LEU A 711 1.72 -25.04 -0.06
C LEU A 711 1.69 -26.15 1.00
N GLY A 712 2.74 -26.27 1.82
CA GLY A 712 2.83 -27.25 2.90
C GLY A 712 1.77 -27.04 3.99
N THR A 713 1.51 -25.79 4.38
CA THR A 713 0.45 -25.45 5.34
C THR A 713 -0.95 -25.59 4.72
N THR A 714 -1.12 -25.28 3.43
CA THR A 714 -2.37 -25.59 2.70
C THR A 714 -2.68 -27.08 2.78
N GLN A 715 -1.71 -27.93 2.42
CA GLN A 715 -1.87 -29.38 2.48
C GLN A 715 -2.08 -29.90 3.92
N HIS A 716 -1.43 -29.30 4.92
CA HIS A 716 -1.58 -29.68 6.32
C HIS A 716 -2.96 -29.37 6.89
N TYR A 717 -3.50 -28.17 6.63
CA TYR A 717 -4.79 -27.76 7.19
C TYR A 717 -6.00 -28.34 6.44
N PHE A 718 -5.90 -28.58 5.13
CA PHE A 718 -7.06 -28.93 4.29
C PHE A 718 -6.95 -30.28 3.57
N GLY A 719 -5.77 -30.89 3.48
CA GLY A 719 -5.55 -32.14 2.76
C GLY A 719 -5.60 -32.04 1.23
N GLU A 720 -5.95 -30.87 0.68
CA GLU A 720 -5.98 -30.58 -0.76
C GLU A 720 -5.50 -29.14 -1.06
N ILE A 721 -4.91 -28.95 -2.24
CA ILE A 721 -4.43 -27.66 -2.74
C ILE A 721 -5.31 -27.22 -3.92
N ASN A 722 -6.14 -26.19 -3.69
CA ASN A 722 -6.92 -25.50 -4.72
C ASN A 722 -7.01 -24.00 -4.40
N VAL A 723 -7.66 -23.20 -5.25
CA VAL A 723 -7.77 -21.74 -5.09
C VAL A 723 -8.41 -21.34 -3.75
N VAL A 724 -9.39 -22.12 -3.26
CA VAL A 724 -10.09 -21.83 -2.00
C VAL A 724 -9.21 -22.18 -0.79
N THR A 725 -8.61 -23.38 -0.76
CA THR A 725 -7.79 -23.81 0.38
C THR A 725 -6.50 -23.00 0.48
N ALA A 726 -5.82 -22.79 -0.64
CA ALA A 726 -4.59 -21.99 -0.70
C ALA A 726 -4.84 -20.49 -0.47
N GLY A 727 -6.06 -20.02 -0.75
CA GLY A 727 -6.54 -18.65 -0.55
C GLY A 727 -6.94 -18.30 0.89
N SER A 728 -6.96 -19.28 1.79
CA SER A 728 -7.39 -19.08 3.17
C SER A 728 -6.32 -18.39 4.06
N ASP A 729 -6.78 -17.70 5.10
CA ASP A 729 -5.96 -16.83 5.94
C ASP A 729 -4.74 -17.54 6.57
N MET A 730 -4.87 -18.79 7.00
CA MET A 730 -3.79 -19.49 7.73
C MET A 730 -2.59 -19.88 6.85
N PRO A 731 -2.76 -20.55 5.69
CA PRO A 731 -1.68 -20.74 4.74
C PRO A 731 -1.06 -19.43 4.25
N MET A 732 -1.90 -18.43 3.96
CA MET A 732 -1.42 -17.10 3.54
C MET A 732 -0.57 -16.44 4.62
N LEU A 733 -0.99 -16.48 5.89
CA LEU A 733 -0.22 -15.98 7.03
C LEU A 733 1.16 -16.64 7.11
N TRP A 734 1.22 -17.97 7.11
CA TRP A 734 2.48 -18.70 7.23
C TRP A 734 3.42 -18.46 6.04
N GLY A 735 2.89 -18.43 4.82
CA GLY A 735 3.66 -18.11 3.60
C GLY A 735 4.25 -16.70 3.64
N ASN A 736 3.44 -15.70 4.03
CA ASN A 736 3.89 -14.32 4.19
C ASN A 736 4.98 -14.20 5.29
N VAL A 737 4.72 -14.73 6.48
CA VAL A 737 5.67 -14.68 7.61
C VAL A 737 7.00 -15.35 7.24
N ALA A 738 6.97 -16.51 6.58
CA ALA A 738 8.18 -17.17 6.07
C ALA A 738 8.93 -16.32 5.04
N SER A 739 8.21 -15.63 4.14
CA SER A 739 8.78 -14.73 3.13
C SER A 739 9.56 -13.57 3.76
N LEU A 740 8.95 -12.82 4.69
CA LEU A 740 9.62 -11.65 5.28
C LEU A 740 10.69 -11.99 6.32
N LEU A 741 10.54 -13.10 7.06
CA LEU A 741 11.47 -13.43 8.15
C LEU A 741 12.64 -14.32 7.73
N SER A 742 12.52 -15.15 6.68
CA SER A 742 13.65 -15.98 6.24
C SER A 742 14.92 -15.20 5.83
N PRO A 743 14.86 -13.95 5.30
CA PRO A 743 16.04 -13.11 5.12
C PRO A 743 16.81 -12.80 6.40
N LEU A 744 16.15 -12.74 7.56
CA LEU A 744 16.83 -12.53 8.85
C LEU A 744 17.73 -13.72 9.25
N ILE A 745 17.52 -14.89 8.64
CA ILE A 745 18.33 -16.10 8.81
C ILE A 745 19.38 -16.18 7.69
N PHE A 746 18.96 -16.03 6.42
CA PHE A 746 19.86 -16.17 5.29
C PHE A 746 20.92 -15.07 5.19
N ILE A 747 20.60 -13.81 5.53
CA ILE A 747 21.58 -12.70 5.42
C ILE A 747 22.74 -12.89 6.40
N PRO A 748 22.55 -13.17 7.71
CA PRO A 748 23.65 -13.51 8.61
C PRO A 748 24.44 -14.73 8.14
N ILE A 749 23.79 -15.82 7.73
CA ILE A 749 24.50 -17.04 7.24
C ILE A 749 25.39 -16.71 6.05
N MET A 750 24.86 -16.02 5.02
CA MET A 750 25.63 -15.65 3.83
C MET A 750 26.72 -14.61 4.14
N THR A 751 26.52 -13.75 5.14
CA THR A 751 27.54 -12.79 5.59
C THR A 751 28.67 -13.50 6.36
N LEU A 752 28.36 -14.53 7.16
CA LEU A 752 29.35 -15.32 7.88
C LEU A 752 30.17 -16.20 6.92
N ILE A 753 29.52 -16.86 5.96
CA ILE A 753 30.19 -17.74 4.99
C ILE A 753 31.07 -16.95 4.02
N PHE A 754 30.54 -15.86 3.43
CA PHE A 754 31.24 -15.11 2.38
C PHE A 754 31.95 -13.83 2.87
N LYS A 755 31.97 -13.61 4.20
CA LYS A 755 32.48 -12.44 4.92
C LYS A 755 31.69 -11.14 4.65
N PRO A 756 31.63 -10.19 5.60
CA PRO A 756 31.02 -8.89 5.35
C PRO A 756 31.83 -8.08 4.34
N ASP A 757 31.12 -7.30 3.53
CA ASP A 757 31.69 -6.32 2.61
C ASP A 757 32.09 -5.03 3.36
N ASN A 758 32.83 -4.13 2.72
CA ASN A 758 33.05 -2.77 3.21
C ASN A 758 32.78 -1.79 2.06
N TYR A 759 31.54 -1.80 1.57
CA TYR A 759 31.13 -1.04 0.40
C TYR A 759 31.34 0.47 0.59
N ASP A 760 32.07 1.07 -0.34
CA ASP A 760 32.19 2.52 -0.46
C ASP A 760 31.06 3.07 -1.34
N TRP A 761 30.32 4.05 -0.79
CA TRP A 761 29.14 4.62 -1.41
C TRP A 761 29.47 5.50 -2.62
N GLU A 762 30.75 5.79 -2.89
CA GLU A 762 31.20 6.50 -4.10
C GLU A 762 30.80 5.79 -5.39
N GLY A 763 30.78 4.45 -5.40
CA GLY A 763 30.38 3.67 -6.57
C GLY A 763 28.96 3.96 -7.06
N MET A 764 28.06 4.39 -6.16
CA MET A 764 26.69 4.81 -6.49
C MET A 764 26.59 6.23 -7.04
N LYS A 765 27.57 7.11 -6.73
CA LYS A 765 27.65 8.47 -7.28
C LYS A 765 28.06 8.47 -8.75
N ASN A 766 28.74 7.41 -9.20
CA ASN A 766 29.21 7.22 -10.57
C ASN A 766 28.13 6.72 -11.55
N ILE A 767 26.88 6.58 -11.09
CA ILE A 767 25.74 6.34 -11.99
C ILE A 767 25.58 7.56 -12.89
N GLN A 768 25.86 7.38 -14.19
CA GLN A 768 25.84 8.47 -15.16
C GLN A 768 24.41 8.93 -15.46
N ALA A 769 24.19 10.24 -15.36
CA ALA A 769 23.05 10.92 -15.97
C ALA A 769 22.97 10.56 -17.46
N VAL A 770 21.76 10.47 -18.00
CA VAL A 770 21.53 10.07 -19.39
C VAL A 770 21.80 11.25 -20.30
N ILE A 771 22.94 11.21 -20.99
CA ILE A 771 23.27 12.16 -22.06
C ILE A 771 22.19 12.08 -23.14
N GLU A 772 21.48 13.18 -23.35
CA GLU A 772 20.20 13.17 -24.07
C GLU A 772 20.36 13.09 -25.61
N ASP A 773 21.39 13.74 -26.15
CA ASP A 773 21.72 13.70 -27.58
C ASP A 773 23.25 13.64 -27.78
N PRO A 774 23.82 12.43 -28.05
CA PRO A 774 25.25 12.28 -28.34
C PRO A 774 25.69 13.09 -29.56
N ASP A 775 24.82 13.18 -30.57
CA ASP A 775 25.13 13.77 -31.87
C ASP A 775 25.16 15.32 -31.78
N ALA A 776 24.46 15.92 -30.80
CA ALA A 776 24.53 17.35 -30.52
C ALA A 776 25.74 17.76 -29.67
N MET A 777 26.49 16.81 -29.11
CA MET A 777 27.67 17.05 -28.27
C MET A 777 29.01 16.89 -29.01
N ASP A 778 29.00 16.42 -30.25
CA ASP A 778 30.22 16.35 -31.08
C ASP A 778 30.53 17.71 -31.77
N ASP A 779 29.57 18.64 -31.81
CA ASP A 779 29.77 20.05 -32.22
C ASP A 779 30.20 20.98 -31.06
N ILE A 780 30.25 20.48 -29.81
CA ILE A 780 30.56 21.28 -28.61
C ILE A 780 32.03 21.07 -28.19
N PRO A 781 32.85 22.13 -28.01
CA PRO A 781 34.23 21.98 -27.55
C PRO A 781 34.35 21.22 -26.22
N GLU A 782 35.39 20.37 -26.08
CA GLU A 782 35.58 19.53 -24.87
C GLU A 782 35.52 20.31 -23.55
N GLY A 783 35.98 21.56 -23.54
CA GLY A 783 35.90 22.45 -22.37
C GLY A 783 34.48 22.87 -22.00
N GLU A 784 33.60 23.12 -22.97
CA GLU A 784 32.17 23.39 -22.70
C GLU A 784 31.43 22.11 -22.34
N ARG A 785 31.72 20.99 -23.00
CA ARG A 785 31.21 19.66 -22.64
C ARG A 785 31.53 19.28 -21.18
N ALA A 786 32.75 19.52 -20.74
CA ALA A 786 33.16 19.31 -19.35
C ALA A 786 32.49 20.30 -18.37
N ASN A 787 32.25 21.54 -18.79
CA ASN A 787 31.57 22.56 -17.99
C ASN A 787 30.06 22.32 -17.88
N GLU A 788 29.40 21.86 -18.92
CA GLU A 788 27.97 21.54 -18.92
C GLU A 788 27.71 20.27 -18.10
N LEU A 789 28.53 19.23 -18.28
CA LEU A 789 28.51 18.05 -17.43
C LEU A 789 28.84 18.40 -15.96
N ARG A 790 29.81 19.29 -15.69
CA ARG A 790 30.04 19.83 -14.34
C ARG A 790 28.84 20.62 -13.81
N ARG A 791 28.16 21.43 -14.63
CA ARG A 791 26.95 22.19 -14.23
C ARG A 791 25.77 21.26 -13.96
N GLU A 792 25.63 20.16 -14.68
CA GLU A 792 24.59 19.15 -14.48
C GLU A 792 24.85 18.33 -13.22
N ILE A 793 26.08 17.84 -13.05
CA ILE A 793 26.55 17.19 -11.82
C ILE A 793 26.43 18.16 -10.64
N SER A 794 26.84 19.42 -10.76
CA SER A 794 26.65 20.43 -9.70
C SER A 794 25.19 20.73 -9.45
N ARG A 795 24.30 20.81 -10.45
CA ARG A 795 22.84 20.93 -10.23
C ARG A 795 22.30 19.77 -9.39
N HIS A 796 22.73 18.53 -9.66
CA HIS A 796 22.38 17.34 -8.88
C HIS A 796 23.09 17.26 -7.51
N THR A 797 24.29 17.83 -7.38
CA THR A 797 25.12 17.79 -6.16
C THR A 797 24.87 18.99 -5.23
N MET A 798 24.21 20.05 -5.70
CA MET A 798 23.77 21.23 -4.93
C MET A 798 22.64 20.92 -3.92
N THR A 799 22.53 19.67 -3.49
CA THR A 799 21.79 19.32 -2.30
C THR A 799 22.70 19.51 -1.10
N ASP A 800 22.39 20.48 -0.23
CA ASP A 800 23.06 20.66 1.06
C ASP A 800 23.06 19.32 1.82
N THR A 801 24.22 18.67 1.89
CA THR A 801 24.38 17.33 2.49
C THR A 801 24.05 17.35 3.97
N ALA A 802 24.28 18.46 4.66
CA ALA A 802 23.86 18.66 6.05
C ALA A 802 22.33 18.79 6.19
N ALA A 803 21.65 19.36 5.18
CA ALA A 803 20.18 19.36 5.12
C ALA A 803 19.61 17.97 4.87
N LEU A 804 20.18 17.18 3.95
CA LEU A 804 19.79 15.78 3.73
C LEU A 804 20.04 14.91 4.97
N ASP A 805 21.16 15.08 5.66
CA ASP A 805 21.46 14.36 6.90
C ASP A 805 20.49 14.70 8.02
N ARG A 806 20.11 15.98 8.14
CA ARG A 806 19.06 16.42 9.08
C ARG A 806 17.71 15.83 8.69
N ALA A 807 17.37 15.82 7.40
CA ALA A 807 16.14 15.22 6.88
C ALA A 807 16.07 13.72 7.16
N SER A 808 17.15 12.97 6.91
CA SER A 808 17.27 11.53 7.21
C SER A 808 17.06 11.23 8.70
N LYS A 809 17.64 12.04 9.59
CA LYS A 809 17.43 11.91 11.05
C LYS A 809 15.96 12.16 11.44
N ILE A 810 15.35 13.24 10.94
CA ILE A 810 13.94 13.56 11.21
C ILE A 810 13.02 12.45 10.66
N ALA A 811 13.25 11.98 9.44
CA ALA A 811 12.50 10.89 8.82
C ALA A 811 12.49 9.65 9.69
N LYS A 812 13.67 9.20 10.14
CA LYS A 812 13.83 8.02 11.02
C LYS A 812 13.10 8.19 12.35
N SER A 813 13.22 9.35 13.00
CA SER A 813 12.51 9.62 14.27
C SER A 813 11.00 9.68 14.10
N VAL A 814 10.49 10.33 13.05
CA VAL A 814 9.04 10.44 12.78
C VAL A 814 8.46 9.07 12.39
N ALA A 815 9.11 8.34 11.49
CA ALA A 815 8.67 7.01 11.07
C ALA A 815 8.65 6.03 12.26
N LEU A 816 9.69 6.02 13.10
CA LEU A 816 9.73 5.18 14.30
C LEU A 816 8.59 5.53 15.28
N PHE A 817 8.40 6.82 15.58
CA PHE A 817 7.33 7.26 16.47
C PHE A 817 5.95 6.87 15.95
N LEU A 818 5.66 7.16 14.67
CA LEU A 818 4.37 6.85 14.07
C LEU A 818 4.15 5.34 13.96
N THR A 819 5.19 4.55 13.69
CA THR A 819 5.11 3.07 13.71
C THR A 819 4.72 2.55 15.09
N ILE A 820 5.40 3.02 16.15
CA ILE A 820 5.07 2.62 17.53
C ILE A 820 3.66 3.09 17.90
N SER A 821 3.28 4.32 17.54
CA SER A 821 1.97 4.91 17.84
C SER A 821 0.82 4.20 17.14
N MET A 822 0.94 3.95 15.83
CA MET A 822 -0.10 3.36 14.97
C MET A 822 -0.23 1.84 15.10
N LEU A 823 0.82 1.12 15.49
CA LEU A 823 0.79 -0.35 15.56
C LEU A 823 0.78 -0.90 17.00
N ILE A 824 1.44 -0.24 17.95
CA ILE A 824 1.74 -0.83 19.26
C ILE A 824 1.04 -0.08 20.40
N LEU A 825 1.24 1.24 20.49
CA LEU A 825 0.98 2.05 21.70
C LEU A 825 -0.44 1.93 22.26
N TRP A 826 -1.43 1.79 21.38
CA TRP A 826 -2.85 1.74 21.74
C TRP A 826 -3.66 0.61 21.09
N PRO A 827 -3.39 0.17 19.84
CA PRO A 827 -4.18 -0.89 19.23
C PRO A 827 -3.96 -2.25 19.91
N LEU A 828 -2.71 -2.56 20.27
CA LEU A 828 -2.40 -3.82 20.98
C LEU A 828 -2.91 -3.84 22.43
N PRO A 829 -2.84 -2.75 23.23
CA PRO A 829 -3.58 -2.67 24.49
C PRO A 829 -5.10 -2.82 24.33
N MET A 830 -5.73 -2.21 23.32
CA MET A 830 -7.17 -2.39 23.06
C MET A 830 -7.51 -3.83 22.65
N PHE A 831 -6.66 -4.47 21.85
CA PHE A 831 -6.76 -5.90 21.52
C PHE A 831 -6.63 -6.77 22.79
N GLY A 832 -5.54 -6.61 23.55
CA GLY A 832 -5.26 -7.42 24.74
C GLY A 832 -6.26 -7.23 25.87
N SER A 833 -6.81 -6.02 26.03
CA SER A 833 -7.84 -5.71 27.01
C SER A 833 -9.24 -6.20 26.63
N SER A 834 -9.42 -6.74 25.42
CA SER A 834 -10.70 -7.21 24.86
C SER A 834 -11.81 -6.16 24.96
N TYR A 835 -11.48 -4.88 24.76
CA TYR A 835 -12.44 -3.78 24.89
C TYR A 835 -13.43 -3.77 23.70
N VAL A 836 -14.73 -3.84 24.03
CA VAL A 836 -15.83 -3.53 23.11
C VAL A 836 -16.16 -2.04 23.27
N PHE A 837 -16.30 -1.32 22.17
CA PHE A 837 -16.48 0.13 22.17
C PHE A 837 -17.83 0.49 22.77
N SER A 838 -17.88 1.51 23.63
CA SER A 838 -19.15 2.13 24.01
C SER A 838 -19.72 2.98 22.86
N LYS A 839 -21.02 3.28 22.90
CA LYS A 839 -21.68 4.18 21.94
C LYS A 839 -20.98 5.55 21.86
N SER A 840 -20.55 6.08 23.00
CA SER A 840 -19.77 7.33 23.11
C SER A 840 -18.39 7.22 22.45
N PHE A 841 -17.67 6.11 22.68
CA PHE A 841 -16.38 5.87 22.06
C PHE A 841 -16.50 5.73 20.54
N PHE A 842 -17.47 4.95 20.04
CA PHE A 842 -17.72 4.80 18.60
C PHE A 842 -18.12 6.11 17.93
N LYS A 843 -18.94 6.95 18.58
CA LYS A 843 -19.21 8.31 18.11
C LYS A 843 -17.92 9.13 17.95
N GLY A 844 -17.02 9.08 18.94
CA GLY A 844 -15.71 9.73 18.86
C GLY A 844 -14.83 9.19 17.75
N TRP A 845 -14.81 7.86 17.53
CA TRP A 845 -14.11 7.20 16.42
C TRP A 845 -14.55 7.76 15.06
N VAL A 846 -15.87 7.84 14.82
CA VAL A 846 -16.43 8.42 13.59
C VAL A 846 -16.07 9.91 13.45
N VAL A 847 -16.20 10.70 14.52
CA VAL A 847 -15.85 12.14 14.50
C VAL A 847 -14.37 12.37 14.17
N VAL A 848 -13.46 11.57 14.74
CA VAL A 848 -12.02 11.61 14.40
C VAL A 848 -11.81 11.26 12.92
N GLY A 849 -12.54 10.27 12.40
CA GLY A 849 -12.56 9.93 10.97
C GLY A 849 -12.97 11.11 10.09
N CYS A 850 -14.11 11.73 10.38
CA CYS A 850 -14.59 12.92 9.67
C CYS A 850 -13.55 14.05 9.67
N LEU A 851 -12.97 14.39 10.82
CA LEU A 851 -11.93 15.42 10.91
C LEU A 851 -10.69 15.07 10.10
N TRP A 852 -10.31 13.79 10.01
CA TRP A 852 -9.15 13.33 9.25
C TRP A 852 -9.35 13.43 7.74
N ILE A 853 -10.52 13.03 7.23
CA ILE A 853 -10.78 13.09 5.78
C ILE A 853 -10.93 14.54 5.29
N PHE A 854 -11.40 15.46 6.16
CA PHE A 854 -11.29 16.90 5.88
C PHE A 854 -9.84 17.41 5.94
N PHE A 855 -9.03 16.97 6.91
CA PHE A 855 -7.59 17.26 6.91
C PHE A 855 -6.89 16.76 5.63
N ALA A 856 -7.28 15.60 5.10
CA ALA A 856 -6.82 15.08 3.82
C ALA A 856 -7.20 16.02 2.66
N LEU A 857 -8.47 16.41 2.56
CA LEU A 857 -8.95 17.37 1.55
C LEU A 857 -8.18 18.69 1.60
N PHE A 858 -7.89 19.23 2.78
CA PHE A 858 -7.08 20.45 2.90
C PHE A 858 -5.62 20.22 2.50
N SER A 859 -5.02 19.08 2.89
CA SER A 859 -3.59 18.79 2.75
C SER A 859 -3.14 18.37 1.35
N VAL A 860 -3.96 17.59 0.64
CA VAL A 860 -3.64 17.12 -0.73
C VAL A 860 -4.69 17.51 -1.78
N GLY A 861 -5.86 18.02 -1.38
CA GLY A 861 -6.85 18.59 -2.28
C GLY A 861 -6.66 20.10 -2.51
N LEU A 862 -6.58 20.91 -1.45
CA LEU A 862 -6.52 22.39 -1.59
C LEU A 862 -5.10 22.97 -1.55
N PHE A 863 -4.21 22.43 -0.70
CA PHE A 863 -2.85 22.94 -0.55
C PHE A 863 -2.02 22.91 -1.86
N PRO A 864 -2.09 21.87 -2.72
CA PRO A 864 -1.34 21.87 -4.00
C PRO A 864 -1.77 22.99 -4.94
N LEU A 865 -3.06 23.34 -4.99
CA LEU A 865 -3.56 24.47 -5.78
C LEU A 865 -2.98 25.80 -5.28
N TRP A 866 -2.92 25.99 -3.97
CA TRP A 866 -2.36 27.19 -3.35
C TRP A 866 -0.84 27.31 -3.58
N GLU A 867 -0.11 26.20 -3.47
CA GLU A 867 1.33 26.13 -3.75
C GLU A 867 1.63 26.36 -5.25
N GLY A 868 0.77 25.85 -6.14
CA GLY A 868 0.88 25.93 -7.60
C GLY A 868 0.32 27.21 -8.24
N ARG A 869 -0.47 28.02 -7.51
CA ARG A 869 -1.27 29.16 -8.05
C ARG A 869 -0.55 30.12 -9.00
N GLN A 870 0.76 30.32 -8.83
CA GLN A 870 1.56 31.19 -9.71
C GLN A 870 1.79 30.56 -11.09
N GLY A 871 2.15 29.27 -11.14
CA GLY A 871 2.29 28.55 -12.41
C GLY A 871 0.95 28.37 -13.12
N ILE A 872 -0.13 28.15 -12.36
CA ILE A 872 -1.51 28.14 -12.87
C ILE A 872 -1.85 29.50 -13.50
N ALA A 873 -1.60 30.61 -12.79
CA ALA A 873 -1.84 31.95 -13.31
C ALA A 873 -1.05 32.23 -14.61
N THR A 874 0.23 31.85 -14.68
CA THR A 874 1.03 31.99 -15.91
C THR A 874 0.42 31.24 -17.10
N VAL A 875 0.00 29.99 -16.92
CA VAL A 875 -0.62 29.19 -17.99
C VAL A 875 -1.96 29.79 -18.41
N VAL A 876 -2.84 30.12 -17.46
CA VAL A 876 -4.17 30.70 -17.73
C VAL A 876 -4.05 32.06 -18.43
N MET A 877 -3.14 32.94 -17.98
CA MET A 877 -2.88 34.23 -18.63
C MET A 877 -2.24 34.06 -20.02
N GLY A 878 -1.40 33.05 -20.22
CA GLY A 878 -0.84 32.71 -21.53
C GLY A 878 -1.91 32.26 -22.52
N MET A 879 -2.79 31.34 -22.09
CA MET A 879 -3.94 30.88 -22.89
C MET A 879 -4.91 32.02 -23.21
N TRP A 880 -5.23 32.86 -22.22
CA TRP A 880 -6.07 34.04 -22.42
C TRP A 880 -5.43 35.05 -23.37
N GLY A 881 -4.11 35.23 -23.29
CA GLY A 881 -3.33 36.06 -24.22
C GLY A 881 -3.47 35.59 -25.67
N ASP A 882 -3.22 34.30 -25.92
CA ASP A 882 -3.40 33.70 -27.24
C ASP A 882 -4.85 33.82 -27.75
N MET A 883 -5.86 33.57 -26.90
CA MET A 883 -7.28 33.75 -27.25
C MET A 883 -7.65 35.19 -27.59
N CYS A 884 -7.03 36.18 -26.93
CA CYS A 884 -7.21 37.61 -27.22
C CYS A 884 -6.28 38.13 -28.34
N GLY A 885 -5.62 37.25 -29.11
CA GLY A 885 -4.70 37.63 -30.19
C GLY A 885 -3.39 38.30 -29.72
N ARG A 886 -3.18 38.40 -28.41
CA ARG A 886 -1.94 38.93 -27.81
C ARG A 886 -0.93 37.80 -27.76
N ARG A 887 -0.14 37.65 -28.83
CA ARG A 887 0.97 36.67 -28.89
C ARG A 887 1.75 36.72 -27.57
N PRO A 888 1.78 35.64 -26.78
CA PRO A 888 2.63 35.63 -25.60
C PRO A 888 4.07 35.84 -26.06
N LYS A 889 4.83 36.65 -25.33
CA LYS A 889 6.28 36.46 -25.34
C LYS A 889 6.47 35.01 -24.94
N ARG A 890 7.02 34.19 -25.84
CA ARG A 890 7.54 32.88 -25.44
C ARG A 890 8.38 33.14 -24.18
N PRO A 891 8.28 32.34 -23.11
CA PRO A 891 9.40 32.24 -22.21
C PRO A 891 10.63 32.06 -23.10
N MET A 892 11.63 32.93 -22.98
CA MET A 892 12.95 32.45 -23.35
C MET A 892 13.15 31.22 -22.47
N PRO A 893 13.70 30.10 -22.98
CA PRO A 893 14.16 29.06 -22.07
C PRO A 893 15.00 29.77 -21.00
N ASP A 894 14.86 29.35 -19.74
CA ASP A 894 15.72 29.85 -18.66
C ASP A 894 17.15 29.32 -18.90
N VAL A 895 17.81 29.88 -19.92
CA VAL A 895 19.22 30.19 -19.85
C VAL A 895 19.31 31.05 -18.59
N TYR A 896 19.69 30.40 -17.50
CA TYR A 896 20.15 31.05 -16.29
C TYR A 896 21.40 31.85 -16.64
N MET A 897 21.20 33.01 -17.28
CA MET A 897 22.03 34.19 -17.09
C MET A 897 21.77 34.62 -15.65
N GLY A 898 22.31 33.83 -14.72
CA GLY A 898 22.39 34.20 -13.33
C GLY A 898 23.11 35.53 -13.29
N GLU A 899 22.42 36.55 -12.79
CA GLU A 899 23.02 37.84 -12.51
C GLU A 899 24.27 37.56 -11.67
N VAL A 900 25.45 37.91 -12.22
CA VAL A 900 26.74 37.50 -11.67
C VAL A 900 26.97 38.27 -10.38
N VAL A 901 26.45 37.71 -9.28
CA VAL A 901 26.95 38.00 -7.95
C VAL A 901 28.24 37.22 -7.83
N GLU A 902 29.33 37.84 -8.27
CA GLU A 902 30.69 37.48 -7.86
C GLU A 902 30.75 37.46 -6.33
N ALA A 903 30.55 36.29 -5.75
CA ALA A 903 31.09 36.02 -4.44
C ALA A 903 32.62 36.10 -4.60
N PRO A 904 33.32 36.93 -3.80
CA PRO A 904 34.76 37.04 -3.92
C PRO A 904 35.39 35.67 -3.71
N VAL A 905 36.04 35.14 -4.75
CA VAL A 905 36.72 33.86 -4.71
C VAL A 905 37.89 34.01 -3.74
N ASP A 906 37.88 33.20 -2.68
CA ASP A 906 39.01 33.10 -1.77
C ASP A 906 40.15 32.37 -2.49
N GLU A 907 41.05 33.16 -3.09
CA GLU A 907 42.15 32.69 -3.92
C GLU A 907 43.12 31.79 -3.15
N GLU A 908 43.17 31.88 -1.81
CA GLU A 908 43.94 30.95 -0.97
C GLU A 908 43.25 29.58 -0.86
N ALA A 909 41.92 29.56 -0.74
CA ALA A 909 41.16 28.31 -0.69
C ALA A 909 41.27 27.51 -2.01
N GLU A 910 41.25 28.21 -3.15
CA GLU A 910 41.43 27.57 -4.48
C GLU A 910 42.85 27.06 -4.67
N LYS A 911 43.87 27.84 -4.29
CA LYS A 911 45.28 27.39 -4.27
C LYS A 911 45.51 26.21 -3.33
N MET A 912 44.83 26.16 -2.18
CA MET A 912 44.91 25.05 -1.23
C MET A 912 44.26 23.78 -1.79
N ALA A 913 43.08 23.88 -2.41
CA ALA A 913 42.39 22.76 -3.05
C ALA A 913 43.23 22.17 -4.22
N TYR A 914 43.80 23.03 -5.07
CA TYR A 914 44.69 22.60 -6.15
C TYR A 914 45.94 21.89 -5.62
N LYS A 915 46.54 22.41 -4.53
CA LYS A 915 47.72 21.81 -3.89
C LYS A 915 47.41 20.43 -3.31
N MET A 916 46.26 20.27 -2.64
CA MET A 916 45.80 18.97 -2.12
C MET A 916 45.53 17.95 -3.24
N GLN A 917 44.91 18.35 -4.35
CA GLN A 917 44.73 17.45 -5.51
C GLN A 917 46.06 17.05 -6.15
N THR A 918 47.02 17.97 -6.21
CA THR A 918 48.36 17.69 -6.76
C THR A 918 49.17 16.75 -5.84
N GLU A 919 49.04 16.88 -4.52
CA GLU A 919 49.63 15.94 -3.55
C GLU A 919 48.96 14.56 -3.57
N GLN A 920 47.63 14.49 -3.73
CA GLN A 920 46.93 13.22 -3.92
C GLN A 920 47.37 12.50 -5.20
N MET A 921 47.47 13.21 -6.34
CA MET A 921 48.00 12.60 -7.57
C MET A 921 49.45 12.10 -7.40
N ARG A 922 50.30 12.85 -6.67
CA ARG A 922 51.68 12.45 -6.34
C ARG A 922 51.81 11.32 -5.31
N THR A 923 50.74 10.95 -4.62
CA THR A 923 50.71 9.76 -3.73
C THR A 923 50.00 8.57 -4.37
N SER A 924 49.38 8.75 -5.54
CA SER A 924 48.81 7.68 -6.38
C SER A 924 49.71 7.24 -7.55
N LEU A 925 50.77 8.00 -7.83
CA LEU A 925 51.86 7.70 -8.77
C LEU A 925 53.08 7.20 -7.99
#